data_AF-A0AAE4B0Y3-F1
#
_entry.id   AF-A0AAE4B0Y3-F1
#
_cell.length_a   1.000
_cell.length_b   1.000
_cell.length_c   1.000
_cell.angle_alpha   90.00
_cell.angle_beta   90.00
_cell.angle_gamma   90.00
#
_symmetry.space_group_name_H-M   'P 1'
#
loop_
_entity.id
_entity.type
_entity.pdbx_description
1 polymer ?
#
loop_
_entity_poly.entity_id
_entity_poly.type
_entity_poly.pdbx_seq_one_letter_code
_entity_poly.pdbx_strand_id
1 'polypeptide(L)'
;MIDLTGDGRADIAGFGEAGLHTAPAAGGGAFGVPRLALAAFGYAAGWRADRHPRLFADLTGDGRPDVVGFGDDGVTVARNNGDGTFAAARLVVPDLGYTAGGWRVERNPRFAVDLTGDGRADLVGFGDDGVVTALGNGDGTFTAPRLVLADLATEAGGWLVERHPRFVTDLTADGRADIVAFGDEGVVVAQGNGDGTFAPPKLVLAAFGFDAGGWRTTRHERVLADVTGDGRPDIVGFGEDGVWVALNDGAGGFGPARRVLDDFAIGAGGWLLDRHPRLLADVTGDGRADIVGFGDAGVRIARSNGDGTFATPAPVLTGFGQRAGGWRVDRHPRFAVDLTGDGRADLIGFGEDGVWTTPNAGDGTFRTVRVRRDAWDLPTWDPILLHYARAVRAMQSRPISDPASWAYQAAVHGRNGSTPSGADWNLCQHGSWHFLPWHRGYLYWFERIVRAEVIRQGGPADWALPYWDYSTQARAALPPAFRERTLPDGTPNPLFVAQRAAGLNAGGRLPASATGSANAMRATAFTPGFGGGRTSPQHFFNAYGELEFTPHNDVHSLIGGLMGDPNQAALDPVFWLHHANVDRLWTVWLRQGGGRANPSDAAWRNQSWVFRDASGNRVTTTTAALLDTDRDLGYVYQDGVGLAPAAAEAMVAEAAAVPALELAGASDRPVELAGRAAAVDVPVLVESVSAPRAFLNLEDIEAEANPALVYEVFVRPIGDARAVPHYVGNVSFFGIEHTGPRGDTPHGFRRTFDITDWAAAHGTGVTVSFRPLTLAEPDAVSAAGAVPAVRVGRVSVFYAP
;
A
#
# COMPACT_ATOMS: atom_id res chain seq x y z
N MET A 1 -1.00 -18.31 -4.72
CA MET A 1 -1.24 -17.12 -3.88
C MET A 1 -1.48 -17.62 -2.48
N ILE A 2 -0.68 -17.18 -1.51
CA ILE A 2 -0.76 -17.67 -0.13
C ILE A 2 -0.05 -16.69 0.81
N ASP A 3 -0.53 -16.48 2.03
CA ASP A 3 0.15 -15.62 3.02
C ASP A 3 1.38 -16.34 3.60
N LEU A 4 2.56 -15.99 3.11
CA LEU A 4 3.83 -16.56 3.58
C LEU A 4 4.40 -15.78 4.78
N THR A 5 3.95 -14.54 4.99
CA THR A 5 4.51 -13.65 6.02
C THR A 5 3.67 -13.59 7.31
N GLY A 6 2.43 -14.08 7.26
CA GLY A 6 1.47 -14.04 8.36
C GLY A 6 0.88 -12.64 8.57
N ASP A 7 0.86 -11.80 7.53
CA ASP A 7 0.37 -10.42 7.60
C ASP A 7 -1.10 -10.27 7.18
N GLY A 8 -1.77 -11.40 6.88
CA GLY A 8 -3.15 -11.48 6.43
C GLY A 8 -3.36 -11.22 4.94
N ARG A 9 -2.28 -11.04 4.16
CA ARG A 9 -2.35 -10.75 2.72
C ARG A 9 -1.73 -11.90 1.93
N ALA A 10 -2.35 -12.25 0.81
CA ALA A 10 -1.82 -13.31 -0.03
C ALA A 10 -0.57 -12.85 -0.80
N ASP A 11 0.54 -13.55 -0.62
CA ASP A 11 1.79 -13.37 -1.35
C ASP A 11 1.82 -14.17 -2.65
N ILE A 12 2.74 -13.80 -3.55
CA ILE A 12 3.04 -14.59 -4.74
C ILE A 12 4.13 -15.60 -4.38
N ALA A 13 3.86 -16.88 -4.65
CA ALA A 13 4.84 -17.96 -4.63
C ALA A 13 4.85 -18.68 -5.98
N GLY A 14 6.01 -18.77 -6.63
CA GLY A 14 6.15 -19.37 -7.95
C GLY A 14 7.41 -20.23 -8.10
N PHE A 15 7.28 -21.41 -8.69
CA PHE A 15 8.40 -22.31 -8.94
C PHE A 15 8.94 -22.11 -10.36
N GLY A 16 10.16 -21.59 -10.48
CA GLY A 16 10.82 -21.30 -11.75
C GLY A 16 12.02 -22.21 -12.03
N GLU A 17 12.90 -21.75 -12.94
CA GLU A 17 14.12 -22.48 -13.31
C GLU A 17 15.06 -22.68 -12.13
N ALA A 18 15.38 -21.59 -11.42
CA ALA A 18 16.34 -21.57 -10.32
C ALA A 18 15.79 -22.10 -8.98
N GLY A 19 14.47 -22.17 -8.82
CA GLY A 19 13.84 -22.59 -7.57
C GLY A 19 12.53 -21.87 -7.26
N LEU A 20 12.16 -21.87 -5.98
CA LEU A 20 11.00 -21.14 -5.46
C LEU A 20 11.32 -19.64 -5.37
N HIS A 21 10.50 -18.84 -6.01
CA HIS A 21 10.50 -17.39 -5.91
C HIS A 21 9.29 -16.91 -5.12
N THR A 22 9.50 -15.89 -4.29
CA THR A 22 8.44 -15.24 -3.53
C THR A 22 8.41 -13.75 -3.80
N ALA A 23 7.22 -13.16 -3.79
CA ALA A 23 7.02 -11.72 -3.78
C ALA A 23 5.96 -11.39 -2.72
N PRO A 24 6.38 -10.92 -1.53
CA PRO A 24 5.46 -10.53 -0.48
C PRO A 24 4.52 -9.39 -0.91
N ALA A 25 3.30 -9.39 -0.41
CA ALA A 25 2.33 -8.31 -0.60
C ALA A 25 2.87 -7.01 0.04
N ALA A 26 2.78 -5.91 -0.69
CA ALA A 26 3.22 -4.59 -0.25
C ALA A 26 2.05 -3.68 0.21
N GLY A 27 0.84 -4.24 0.27
CA GLY A 27 -0.42 -3.51 0.41
C GLY A 27 -0.98 -3.02 -0.94
N GLY A 28 -2.29 -2.83 -1.02
CA GLY A 28 -2.97 -2.31 -2.23
C GLY A 28 -2.95 -3.16 -3.46
N GLY A 29 -2.89 -4.48 -3.27
CA GLY A 29 -2.69 -5.41 -4.36
C GLY A 29 -1.34 -5.20 -5.08
N ALA A 30 -0.40 -4.47 -4.50
CA ALA A 30 0.96 -4.38 -5.01
C ALA A 30 1.85 -5.45 -4.35
N PHE A 31 2.93 -5.81 -5.03
CA PHE A 31 3.90 -6.80 -4.58
C PHE A 31 5.31 -6.24 -4.53
N GLY A 32 6.13 -6.81 -3.64
CA GLY A 32 7.57 -6.62 -3.65
C GLY A 32 8.21 -7.11 -4.95
N VAL A 33 9.47 -6.77 -5.17
CA VAL A 33 10.27 -7.38 -6.25
C VAL A 33 10.38 -8.88 -5.97
N PRO A 34 10.07 -9.78 -6.93
CA PRO A 34 10.25 -11.22 -6.75
C PRO A 34 11.70 -11.58 -6.42
N ARG A 35 11.90 -12.46 -5.45
CA ARG A 35 13.23 -12.92 -4.99
C ARG A 35 13.30 -14.43 -5.04
N LEU A 36 14.47 -14.98 -5.34
CA LEU A 36 14.74 -16.39 -5.16
C LEU A 36 14.77 -16.70 -3.66
N ALA A 37 13.70 -17.28 -3.14
CA ALA A 37 13.54 -17.61 -1.72
C ALA A 37 14.27 -18.90 -1.35
N LEU A 38 14.31 -19.87 -2.28
CA LEU A 38 14.96 -21.15 -2.07
C LEU A 38 15.42 -21.76 -3.41
N ALA A 39 16.70 -22.14 -3.49
CA ALA A 39 17.30 -22.83 -4.64
C ALA A 39 16.96 -24.35 -4.64
N ALA A 40 15.67 -24.67 -4.45
CA ALA A 40 15.11 -26.01 -4.51
C ALA A 40 13.74 -25.95 -5.21
N PHE A 41 13.15 -27.10 -5.53
CA PHE A 41 11.83 -27.21 -6.20
C PHE A 41 11.75 -26.61 -7.62
N GLY A 42 12.90 -26.18 -8.17
CA GLY A 42 13.02 -25.60 -9.51
C GLY A 42 13.42 -26.61 -10.59
N TYR A 43 13.28 -26.21 -11.85
CA TYR A 43 13.59 -27.08 -13.00
C TYR A 43 15.06 -27.49 -13.06
N ALA A 44 15.99 -26.60 -12.72
CA ALA A 44 17.41 -26.90 -12.67
C ALA A 44 17.74 -27.97 -11.61
N ALA A 45 16.92 -28.07 -10.56
CA ALA A 45 17.02 -29.10 -9.52
C ALA A 45 16.23 -30.39 -9.88
N GLY A 46 15.77 -30.54 -11.13
CA GLY A 46 15.07 -31.73 -11.62
C GLY A 46 13.54 -31.72 -11.47
N TRP A 47 12.97 -30.68 -10.86
CA TRP A 47 11.52 -30.61 -10.63
C TRP A 47 10.75 -30.28 -11.90
N ARG A 48 9.53 -30.77 -12.06
CA ARG A 48 8.74 -30.70 -13.30
C ARG A 48 7.26 -30.61 -12.96
N ALA A 49 6.52 -29.72 -13.60
CA ALA A 49 5.11 -29.49 -13.28
C ALA A 49 4.20 -30.69 -13.57
N ASP A 50 4.51 -31.47 -14.61
CA ASP A 50 3.79 -32.67 -15.05
C ASP A 50 4.13 -33.93 -14.24
N ARG A 51 5.19 -33.91 -13.41
CA ARG A 51 5.64 -35.07 -12.64
C ARG A 51 5.64 -34.86 -11.13
N HIS A 52 5.89 -33.64 -10.68
CA HIS A 52 6.23 -33.32 -9.29
C HIS A 52 5.25 -32.27 -8.72
N PRO A 53 4.15 -32.72 -8.08
CA PRO A 53 3.25 -31.85 -7.32
C PRO A 53 4.01 -31.09 -6.24
N ARG A 54 3.68 -29.81 -6.10
CA ARG A 54 4.23 -28.90 -5.09
C ARG A 54 3.07 -28.14 -4.47
N LEU A 55 2.96 -28.23 -3.15
CA LEU A 55 1.88 -27.68 -2.36
C LEU A 55 2.45 -26.80 -1.27
N PHE A 56 1.57 -25.99 -0.70
CA PHE A 56 1.84 -25.25 0.53
C PHE A 56 0.87 -25.71 1.61
N ALA A 57 1.37 -26.01 2.81
CA ALA A 57 0.55 -26.44 3.94
C ALA A 57 1.28 -26.15 5.26
N ASP A 58 0.55 -25.83 6.32
CA ASP A 58 1.13 -25.63 7.65
C ASP A 58 1.44 -27.00 8.28
N LEU A 59 2.72 -27.37 8.35
CA LEU A 59 3.15 -28.66 8.92
C LEU A 59 3.47 -28.56 10.41
N THR A 60 3.48 -27.35 10.98
CA THR A 60 3.95 -27.10 12.34
C THR A 60 2.86 -26.56 13.26
N GLY A 61 1.76 -26.07 12.71
CA GLY A 61 0.64 -25.46 13.43
C GLY A 61 0.92 -24.01 13.84
N ASP A 62 1.87 -23.35 13.19
CA ASP A 62 2.25 -21.96 13.49
C ASP A 62 1.51 -20.92 12.62
N GLY A 63 0.58 -21.38 11.77
CA GLY A 63 -0.19 -20.58 10.84
C GLY A 63 0.60 -20.17 9.60
N ARG A 64 1.84 -20.66 9.41
CA ARG A 64 2.70 -20.31 8.28
C ARG A 64 2.84 -21.52 7.36
N PRO A 65 2.43 -21.41 6.10
CA PRO A 65 2.47 -22.55 5.20
C PRO A 65 3.90 -22.86 4.73
N ASP A 66 4.29 -24.12 4.86
CA ASP A 66 5.56 -24.70 4.42
C ASP A 66 5.45 -25.25 2.99
N VAL A 67 6.58 -25.47 2.33
CA VAL A 67 6.61 -26.13 1.01
C VAL A 67 6.60 -27.64 1.19
N VAL A 68 5.65 -28.33 0.55
CA VAL A 68 5.61 -29.79 0.41
C VAL A 68 5.78 -30.15 -1.07
N GLY A 69 6.87 -30.83 -1.42
CA GLY A 69 7.13 -31.28 -2.79
C GLY A 69 7.21 -32.79 -2.89
N PHE A 70 6.45 -33.38 -3.81
CA PHE A 70 6.50 -34.80 -4.13
C PHE A 70 7.46 -35.01 -5.33
N GLY A 71 8.74 -35.24 -5.04
CA GLY A 71 9.82 -35.35 -6.02
C GLY A 71 10.00 -36.76 -6.58
N ASP A 72 11.14 -37.01 -7.24
CA ASP A 72 11.51 -38.34 -7.73
C ASP A 72 11.75 -39.33 -6.57
N ASP A 73 12.52 -38.91 -5.56
CA ASP A 73 12.97 -39.74 -4.45
C ASP A 73 11.99 -39.82 -3.26
N GLY A 74 10.92 -39.02 -3.30
CA GLY A 74 9.90 -38.97 -2.26
C GLY A 74 9.44 -37.56 -1.90
N VAL A 75 8.95 -37.38 -0.68
CA VAL A 75 8.43 -36.09 -0.18
C VAL A 75 9.56 -35.26 0.42
N THR A 76 9.76 -34.09 -0.15
CA THR A 76 10.73 -33.08 0.29
C THR A 76 9.99 -31.88 0.88
N VAL A 77 10.40 -31.44 2.07
CA VAL A 77 9.81 -30.30 2.78
C VAL A 77 10.82 -29.17 2.94
N ALA A 78 10.36 -27.93 2.84
CA ALA A 78 11.10 -26.76 3.30
C ALA A 78 10.21 -25.89 4.18
N ARG A 79 10.63 -25.67 5.44
CA ARG A 79 9.85 -24.91 6.41
C ARG A 79 9.93 -23.40 6.17
N ASN A 80 8.82 -22.71 6.34
CA ASN A 80 8.72 -21.27 6.20
C ASN A 80 9.27 -20.55 7.45
N ASN A 81 10.08 -19.52 7.25
CA ASN A 81 10.64 -18.72 8.35
C ASN A 81 9.73 -17.54 8.75
N GLY A 82 8.67 -17.28 7.97
CA GLY A 82 7.69 -16.24 8.25
C GLY A 82 8.02 -14.84 7.72
N ASP A 83 9.08 -14.72 6.93
CA ASP A 83 9.53 -13.48 6.29
C ASP A 83 9.60 -13.61 4.75
N GLY A 84 8.94 -14.65 4.21
CA GLY A 84 8.99 -15.01 2.80
C GLY A 84 10.23 -15.83 2.40
N THR A 85 11.07 -16.23 3.36
CA THR A 85 12.21 -17.15 3.18
C THR A 85 11.94 -18.54 3.77
N PHE A 86 12.75 -19.53 3.40
CA PHE A 86 12.57 -20.92 3.81
C PHE A 86 13.87 -21.53 4.34
N ALA A 87 13.73 -22.48 5.26
CA ALA A 87 14.79 -23.39 5.67
C ALA A 87 15.24 -24.30 4.50
N ALA A 88 16.40 -24.94 4.65
CA ALA A 88 16.90 -25.88 3.66
C ALA A 88 15.91 -27.03 3.41
N ALA A 89 15.71 -27.36 2.14
CA ALA A 89 14.85 -28.46 1.73
C ALA A 89 15.40 -29.82 2.21
N ARG A 90 14.54 -30.67 2.75
CA ARG A 90 14.90 -31.99 3.28
C ARG A 90 13.95 -33.06 2.77
N LEU A 91 14.49 -34.19 2.31
CA LEU A 91 13.71 -35.41 2.07
C LEU A 91 13.24 -35.96 3.42
N VAL A 92 11.93 -36.05 3.62
CA VAL A 92 11.30 -36.45 4.89
C VAL A 92 10.54 -37.77 4.80
N VAL A 93 10.07 -38.14 3.61
CA VAL A 93 9.43 -39.44 3.35
C VAL A 93 10.03 -40.04 2.07
N PRO A 94 10.75 -41.18 2.12
CA PRO A 94 11.35 -41.83 0.94
C PRO A 94 10.33 -42.72 0.20
N ASP A 95 9.14 -42.18 -0.04
CA ASP A 95 8.00 -42.80 -0.74
C ASP A 95 7.09 -41.64 -1.20
N LEU A 96 5.92 -41.92 -1.80
CA LEU A 96 4.98 -40.94 -2.37
C LEU A 96 5.58 -40.11 -3.53
N GLY A 97 6.81 -40.45 -3.94
CA GLY A 97 7.57 -39.85 -5.03
C GLY A 97 7.42 -40.62 -6.35
N TYR A 98 7.84 -39.97 -7.44
CA TYR A 98 7.67 -40.50 -8.80
C TYR A 98 8.45 -41.80 -9.01
N THR A 99 9.70 -41.86 -8.55
CA THR A 99 10.58 -43.03 -8.70
C THR A 99 10.51 -43.92 -7.47
N ALA A 100 10.67 -43.35 -6.27
CA ALA A 100 10.75 -44.11 -5.02
C ALA A 100 9.42 -44.81 -4.63
N GLY A 101 8.27 -44.35 -5.13
CA GLY A 101 6.97 -44.98 -4.88
C GLY A 101 6.10 -45.22 -6.13
N GLY A 102 6.61 -44.92 -7.33
CA GLY A 102 5.86 -45.13 -8.58
C GLY A 102 4.69 -44.17 -8.82
N TRP A 103 4.56 -43.08 -8.05
CA TRP A 103 3.40 -42.19 -8.10
C TRP A 103 3.37 -41.34 -9.38
N ARG A 104 2.17 -41.10 -9.92
CA ARG A 104 1.94 -40.36 -11.16
C ARG A 104 0.92 -39.24 -10.98
N VAL A 105 1.10 -38.11 -11.65
CA VAL A 105 0.20 -36.94 -11.48
C VAL A 105 -1.16 -37.22 -12.14
N GLU A 106 -1.12 -37.88 -13.29
CA GLU A 106 -2.27 -38.27 -14.10
C GLU A 106 -3.10 -39.41 -13.49
N ARG A 107 -2.66 -40.00 -12.37
CA ARG A 107 -3.25 -41.22 -11.81
C ARG A 107 -3.46 -41.16 -10.30
N ASN A 108 -2.48 -40.60 -9.57
CA ASN A 108 -2.40 -40.64 -8.12
C ASN A 108 -2.38 -39.23 -7.49
N PRO A 109 -3.57 -38.63 -7.23
CA PRO A 109 -3.69 -37.39 -6.48
C PRO A 109 -3.06 -37.50 -5.09
N ARG A 110 -2.44 -36.40 -4.65
CA ARG A 110 -1.75 -36.27 -3.36
C ARG A 110 -2.03 -34.89 -2.78
N PHE A 111 -2.25 -34.86 -1.47
CA PHE A 111 -2.62 -33.64 -0.74
C PHE A 111 -1.84 -33.57 0.58
N ALA A 112 -1.80 -32.36 1.14
CA ALA A 112 -1.35 -32.08 2.50
C ALA A 112 -2.47 -31.36 3.25
N VAL A 113 -3.05 -31.99 4.27
CA VAL A 113 -4.27 -31.54 4.97
C VAL A 113 -4.34 -32.17 6.36
N ASP A 114 -4.92 -31.48 7.34
CA ASP A 114 -5.08 -32.00 8.71
C ASP A 114 -6.13 -33.13 8.76
N LEU A 115 -5.68 -34.36 9.00
CA LEU A 115 -6.54 -35.55 9.10
C LEU A 115 -6.91 -35.86 10.56
N THR A 116 -6.25 -35.22 11.53
CA THR A 116 -6.35 -35.55 12.95
C THR A 116 -7.05 -34.48 13.79
N GLY A 117 -7.17 -33.26 13.26
CA GLY A 117 -7.71 -32.09 13.94
C GLY A 117 -6.72 -31.45 14.92
N ASP A 118 -5.42 -31.67 14.72
CA ASP A 118 -4.37 -31.13 15.60
C ASP A 118 -3.81 -29.77 15.13
N GLY A 119 -4.36 -29.23 14.04
CA GLY A 119 -3.96 -27.97 13.42
C GLY A 119 -2.77 -28.09 12.48
N ARG A 120 -2.30 -29.31 12.17
CA ARG A 120 -1.14 -29.55 11.32
C ARG A 120 -1.52 -30.43 10.15
N ALA A 121 -0.95 -30.14 8.98
CA ALA A 121 -1.21 -30.94 7.80
C ALA A 121 -0.46 -32.28 7.83
N ASP A 122 -1.22 -33.35 7.53
CA ASP A 122 -0.73 -34.69 7.23
C ASP A 122 -0.66 -34.92 5.73
N LEU A 123 -0.02 -36.01 5.29
CA LEU A 123 -0.04 -36.40 3.88
C LEU A 123 -1.11 -37.44 3.61
N VAL A 124 -1.85 -37.25 2.51
CA VAL A 124 -2.79 -38.25 1.97
C VAL A 124 -2.57 -38.41 0.48
N GLY A 125 -2.45 -39.65 0.04
CA GLY A 125 -2.24 -40.01 -1.36
C GLY A 125 -3.20 -41.12 -1.79
N PHE A 126 -3.76 -40.96 -2.98
CA PHE A 126 -4.62 -41.97 -3.62
C PHE A 126 -3.76 -42.82 -4.56
N GLY A 127 -3.22 -43.92 -4.03
CA GLY A 127 -2.31 -44.81 -4.74
C GLY A 127 -3.03 -45.74 -5.72
N ASP A 128 -2.37 -46.83 -6.08
CA ASP A 128 -2.93 -47.87 -6.94
C ASP A 128 -3.79 -48.87 -6.16
N ASP A 129 -3.31 -49.25 -4.98
CA ASP A 129 -3.94 -50.26 -4.12
C ASP A 129 -4.89 -49.67 -3.06
N GLY A 130 -4.93 -48.34 -2.92
CA GLY A 130 -5.81 -47.65 -1.98
C GLY A 130 -5.30 -46.27 -1.54
N VAL A 131 -5.95 -45.71 -0.52
CA VAL A 131 -5.56 -44.45 0.12
C VAL A 131 -4.46 -44.72 1.14
N VAL A 132 -3.37 -43.97 1.02
CA VAL A 132 -2.20 -44.02 1.89
C VAL A 132 -2.10 -42.70 2.66
N THR A 133 -1.84 -42.78 3.97
CA THR A 133 -1.61 -41.60 4.82
C THR A 133 -0.26 -41.66 5.53
N ALA A 134 0.31 -40.48 5.79
CA ALA A 134 1.49 -40.30 6.63
C ALA A 134 1.27 -39.09 7.54
N LEU A 135 1.15 -39.34 8.85
CA LEU A 135 0.83 -38.32 9.85
C LEU A 135 2.01 -37.42 10.16
N GLY A 136 1.75 -36.12 10.31
CA GLY A 136 2.71 -35.08 10.66
C GLY A 136 3.16 -35.14 12.11
N ASN A 137 4.45 -34.94 12.35
CA ASN A 137 5.02 -34.93 13.70
C ASN A 137 5.09 -33.51 14.31
N GLY A 138 4.66 -32.47 13.57
CA GLY A 138 4.72 -31.06 13.99
C GLY A 138 6.07 -30.36 13.87
N ASP A 139 7.07 -31.03 13.30
CA ASP A 139 8.40 -30.48 13.04
C ASP A 139 8.77 -30.45 11.55
N GLY A 140 7.77 -30.65 10.68
CA GLY A 140 7.94 -30.80 9.23
C GLY A 140 8.35 -32.22 8.79
N THR A 141 8.38 -33.19 9.69
CA THR A 141 8.56 -34.62 9.37
C THR A 141 7.25 -35.40 9.51
N PHE A 142 7.23 -36.63 8.97
CA PHE A 142 6.05 -37.49 8.97
C PHE A 142 6.39 -38.91 9.47
N THR A 143 5.35 -39.60 9.91
CA THR A 143 5.36 -41.06 10.12
C THR A 143 5.52 -41.82 8.80
N ALA A 144 5.80 -43.12 8.89
CA ALA A 144 5.90 -43.96 7.69
C ALA A 144 4.53 -44.07 6.98
N PRO A 145 4.47 -44.00 5.65
CA PRO A 145 3.21 -44.14 4.91
C PRO A 145 2.51 -45.47 5.21
N ARG A 146 1.19 -45.40 5.41
CA ARG A 146 0.34 -46.56 5.72
C ARG A 146 -0.87 -46.58 4.79
N LEU A 147 -1.15 -47.75 4.20
CA LEU A 147 -2.42 -48.01 3.53
C LEU A 147 -3.55 -48.02 4.56
N VAL A 148 -4.51 -47.10 4.43
CA VAL A 148 -5.61 -46.92 5.40
C VAL A 148 -6.99 -47.23 4.84
N LEU A 149 -7.14 -47.24 3.51
CA LEU A 149 -8.40 -47.60 2.85
C LEU A 149 -8.11 -48.30 1.52
N ALA A 150 -8.65 -49.50 1.33
CA ALA A 150 -8.49 -50.30 0.11
C ALA A 150 -9.60 -50.01 -0.93
N ASP A 151 -9.83 -48.73 -1.21
CA ASP A 151 -10.79 -48.20 -2.18
C ASP A 151 -10.32 -46.78 -2.59
N LEU A 152 -11.10 -46.08 -3.43
CA LEU A 152 -10.84 -44.72 -3.90
C LEU A 152 -9.52 -44.58 -4.70
N ALA A 153 -8.96 -45.70 -5.16
CA ALA A 153 -7.68 -45.82 -5.84
C ALA A 153 -7.84 -46.35 -7.28
N THR A 154 -6.76 -46.26 -8.06
CA THR A 154 -6.83 -46.56 -9.50
C THR A 154 -7.12 -48.03 -9.80
N GLU A 155 -6.34 -48.96 -9.23
CA GLU A 155 -6.59 -50.40 -9.41
C GLU A 155 -7.63 -50.88 -8.39
N ALA A 156 -7.48 -50.47 -7.12
CA ALA A 156 -8.44 -50.73 -6.06
C ALA A 156 -9.60 -49.71 -6.11
N GLY A 157 -10.66 -50.08 -6.82
CA GLY A 157 -11.92 -49.31 -6.92
C GLY A 157 -12.15 -48.61 -8.26
N GLY A 158 -11.17 -48.60 -9.17
CA GLY A 158 -11.34 -48.07 -10.53
C GLY A 158 -11.37 -46.55 -10.64
N TRP A 159 -10.76 -45.83 -9.70
CA TRP A 159 -10.82 -44.37 -9.61
C TRP A 159 -9.76 -43.70 -10.48
N LEU A 160 -10.21 -43.21 -11.65
CA LEU A 160 -9.39 -42.50 -12.63
C LEU A 160 -9.44 -40.96 -12.47
N VAL A 161 -8.31 -40.26 -12.56
CA VAL A 161 -8.24 -38.79 -12.38
C VAL A 161 -9.03 -38.04 -13.45
N GLU A 162 -9.01 -38.53 -14.68
CA GLU A 162 -9.72 -37.95 -15.82
C GLU A 162 -11.24 -38.16 -15.77
N ARG A 163 -11.76 -38.95 -14.82
CA ARG A 163 -13.21 -39.16 -14.64
C ARG A 163 -13.70 -38.71 -13.27
N HIS A 164 -12.93 -39.01 -12.24
CA HIS A 164 -13.34 -38.99 -10.84
C HIS A 164 -12.50 -38.02 -9.99
N PRO A 165 -12.87 -36.72 -9.94
CA PRO A 165 -12.31 -35.78 -9.00
C PRO A 165 -12.44 -36.28 -7.56
N ARG A 166 -11.38 -36.06 -6.78
CA ARG A 166 -11.29 -36.42 -5.36
C ARG A 166 -10.75 -35.22 -4.61
N PHE A 167 -11.40 -34.91 -3.50
CA PHE A 167 -11.05 -33.81 -2.60
C PHE A 167 -10.89 -34.35 -1.18
N VAL A 168 -10.05 -33.68 -0.39
CA VAL A 168 -9.89 -33.98 1.02
C VAL A 168 -10.07 -32.66 1.78
N THR A 169 -11.12 -32.59 2.59
CA THR A 169 -11.55 -31.36 3.29
C THR A 169 -12.39 -31.72 4.49
N ASP A 170 -12.39 -30.88 5.53
CA ASP A 170 -13.33 -31.03 6.66
C ASP A 170 -14.76 -30.76 6.17
N LEU A 171 -15.53 -31.83 5.95
CA LEU A 171 -16.89 -31.74 5.44
C LEU A 171 -17.90 -31.53 6.57
N THR A 172 -17.55 -31.94 7.80
CA THR A 172 -18.45 -31.93 8.95
C THR A 172 -18.22 -30.77 9.92
N ALA A 173 -17.20 -29.95 9.68
CA ALA A 173 -16.72 -28.87 10.55
C ALA A 173 -16.31 -29.39 11.94
N ASP A 174 -15.73 -30.59 12.00
CA ASP A 174 -15.26 -31.21 13.24
C ASP A 174 -13.74 -31.07 13.45
N GLY A 175 -13.07 -30.36 12.55
CA GLY A 175 -11.62 -30.12 12.52
C GLY A 175 -10.85 -31.20 11.75
N ARG A 176 -11.49 -32.24 11.24
CA ARG A 176 -10.82 -33.38 10.60
C ARG A 176 -11.25 -33.52 9.15
N ALA A 177 -10.29 -33.73 8.26
CA ALA A 177 -10.63 -33.85 6.86
C ALA A 177 -11.29 -35.20 6.51
N ASP A 178 -12.32 -35.12 5.67
CA ASP A 178 -13.03 -36.21 5.04
C ASP A 178 -12.63 -36.33 3.57
N ILE A 179 -12.84 -37.49 2.95
CA ILE A 179 -12.68 -37.65 1.50
C ILE A 179 -14.03 -37.48 0.82
N VAL A 180 -14.08 -36.59 -0.17
CA VAL A 180 -15.23 -36.41 -1.07
C VAL A 180 -14.80 -36.79 -2.49
N ALA A 181 -15.41 -37.83 -3.04
CA ALA A 181 -15.04 -38.41 -4.34
C ALA A 181 -16.23 -38.45 -5.28
N PHE A 182 -16.07 -37.89 -6.48
CA PHE A 182 -17.11 -37.87 -7.52
C PHE A 182 -16.95 -39.09 -8.45
N GLY A 183 -17.68 -40.18 -8.16
CA GLY A 183 -17.60 -41.44 -8.88
C GLY A 183 -18.49 -41.50 -10.13
N ASP A 184 -18.71 -42.71 -10.64
CA ASP A 184 -19.60 -42.94 -11.79
C ASP A 184 -21.08 -42.74 -11.41
N GLU A 185 -21.51 -43.27 -10.26
CA GLU A 185 -22.91 -43.24 -9.80
C GLU A 185 -23.29 -41.98 -9.01
N GLY A 186 -22.31 -41.17 -8.59
CA GLY A 186 -22.56 -39.94 -7.83
C GLY A 186 -21.42 -39.60 -6.88
N VAL A 187 -21.74 -38.88 -5.81
CA VAL A 187 -20.78 -38.45 -4.79
C VAL A 187 -20.66 -39.50 -3.69
N VAL A 188 -19.43 -39.92 -3.44
CA VAL A 188 -19.02 -40.86 -2.41
C VAL A 188 -18.24 -40.10 -1.35
N VAL A 189 -18.56 -40.36 -0.07
CA VAL A 189 -17.84 -39.77 1.07
C VAL A 189 -17.25 -40.87 1.94
N ALA A 190 -16.00 -40.70 2.35
CA ALA A 190 -15.35 -41.48 3.40
C ALA A 190 -14.95 -40.53 4.54
N GLN A 191 -15.63 -40.64 5.68
CA GLN A 191 -15.43 -39.73 6.81
C GLN A 191 -14.12 -40.01 7.54
N GLY A 192 -13.43 -38.96 7.97
CA GLY A 192 -12.21 -39.03 8.77
C GLY A 192 -12.49 -39.53 10.20
N ASN A 193 -11.68 -40.46 10.67
CA ASN A 193 -11.80 -40.98 12.04
C ASN A 193 -10.99 -40.16 13.08
N GLY A 194 -10.18 -39.19 12.62
CA GLY A 194 -9.30 -38.37 13.47
C GLY A 194 -7.99 -39.03 13.89
N ASP A 195 -7.69 -40.21 13.36
CA ASP A 195 -6.45 -40.95 13.61
C ASP A 195 -5.65 -41.22 12.33
N GLY A 196 -5.94 -40.46 11.26
CA GLY A 196 -5.37 -40.67 9.93
C GLY A 196 -6.02 -41.77 9.10
N THR A 197 -7.09 -42.41 9.59
CA THR A 197 -7.90 -43.38 8.83
C THR A 197 -9.27 -42.82 8.46
N PHE A 198 -9.95 -43.54 7.56
CA PHE A 198 -11.28 -43.18 7.07
C PHE A 198 -12.27 -44.31 7.30
N ALA A 199 -13.53 -43.95 7.55
CA ALA A 199 -14.65 -44.87 7.50
C ALA A 199 -14.83 -45.45 6.08
N PRO A 200 -15.50 -46.61 5.93
CA PRO A 200 -15.80 -47.14 4.61
C PRO A 200 -16.56 -46.13 3.73
N PRO A 201 -16.18 -45.97 2.45
CA PRO A 201 -16.80 -45.01 1.54
C PRO A 201 -18.29 -45.34 1.34
N LYS A 202 -19.12 -44.30 1.31
CA LYS A 202 -20.57 -44.39 1.10
C LYS A 202 -21.01 -43.48 -0.03
N LEU A 203 -21.84 -44.00 -0.94
CA LEU A 203 -22.57 -43.15 -1.88
C LEU A 203 -23.58 -42.30 -1.11
N VAL A 204 -23.37 -40.99 -1.05
CA VAL A 204 -24.21 -40.05 -0.28
C VAL A 204 -25.15 -39.24 -1.16
N LEU A 205 -24.84 -39.09 -2.45
CA LEU A 205 -25.67 -38.35 -3.38
C LEU A 205 -25.58 -38.94 -4.79
N ALA A 206 -26.72 -39.35 -5.35
CA ALA A 206 -26.85 -39.86 -6.73
C ALA A 206 -26.95 -38.71 -7.77
N ALA A 207 -25.99 -37.79 -7.73
CA ALA A 207 -25.83 -36.67 -8.66
C ALA A 207 -24.33 -36.33 -8.80
N PHE A 208 -23.98 -35.46 -9.76
CA PHE A 208 -22.58 -35.10 -10.06
C PHE A 208 -21.68 -36.25 -10.52
N GLY A 209 -22.25 -37.44 -10.77
CA GLY A 209 -21.54 -38.62 -11.19
C GLY A 209 -21.17 -38.57 -12.68
N PHE A 210 -20.14 -39.32 -13.05
CA PHE A 210 -19.73 -39.42 -14.45
C PHE A 210 -20.85 -40.05 -15.29
N ASP A 211 -21.36 -41.21 -14.91
CA ASP A 211 -22.50 -41.83 -15.59
C ASP A 211 -23.81 -41.23 -15.09
N ALA A 212 -23.97 -41.10 -13.77
CA ALA A 212 -25.12 -40.47 -13.13
C ALA A 212 -25.09 -38.94 -13.25
N GLY A 213 -25.68 -38.44 -14.33
CA GLY A 213 -25.79 -37.01 -14.62
C GLY A 213 -24.83 -36.49 -15.69
N GLY A 214 -24.00 -37.36 -16.29
CA GLY A 214 -23.19 -37.03 -17.46
C GLY A 214 -22.03 -36.05 -17.18
N TRP A 215 -21.52 -36.00 -15.95
CA TRP A 215 -20.45 -35.07 -15.60
C TRP A 215 -19.13 -35.50 -16.24
N ARG A 216 -18.37 -34.56 -16.80
CA ARG A 216 -17.14 -34.83 -17.57
C ARG A 216 -16.09 -33.84 -17.11
N THR A 217 -14.94 -34.28 -16.64
CA THR A 217 -13.85 -33.41 -16.16
C THR A 217 -13.34 -32.43 -17.23
N THR A 218 -13.46 -32.80 -18.51
CA THR A 218 -13.07 -31.96 -19.65
C THR A 218 -14.09 -30.88 -20.02
N ARG A 219 -15.26 -30.87 -19.38
CA ARG A 219 -16.38 -29.95 -19.69
C ARG A 219 -16.95 -29.28 -18.45
N HIS A 220 -17.23 -30.08 -17.44
CA HIS A 220 -17.96 -29.73 -16.25
C HIS A 220 -17.02 -29.71 -15.04
N GLU A 221 -16.92 -28.53 -14.45
CA GLU A 221 -16.14 -28.30 -13.25
C GLU A 221 -17.00 -28.60 -12.01
N ARG A 222 -16.41 -29.26 -11.03
CA ARG A 222 -17.04 -29.64 -9.76
C ARG A 222 -16.07 -29.25 -8.66
N VAL A 223 -16.54 -28.43 -7.73
CA VAL A 223 -15.75 -27.89 -6.62
C VAL A 223 -16.54 -27.92 -5.33
N LEU A 224 -15.82 -27.79 -4.22
CA LEU A 224 -16.37 -27.68 -2.89
C LEU A 224 -16.11 -26.27 -2.36
N ALA A 225 -17.15 -25.60 -1.86
CA ALA A 225 -17.03 -24.28 -1.24
C ALA A 225 -18.23 -23.99 -0.34
N ASP A 226 -18.01 -23.24 0.74
CA ASP A 226 -19.10 -22.80 1.61
C ASP A 226 -19.86 -21.64 0.94
N VAL A 227 -21.00 -21.94 0.34
CA VAL A 227 -21.84 -20.91 -0.31
C VAL A 227 -22.93 -20.42 0.64
N THR A 228 -23.10 -21.03 1.81
CA THR A 228 -24.14 -20.65 2.79
C THR A 228 -23.60 -19.76 3.91
N GLY A 229 -22.30 -19.85 4.19
CA GLY A 229 -21.60 -19.17 5.29
C GLY A 229 -21.71 -19.93 6.60
N ASP A 230 -21.97 -21.24 6.56
CA ASP A 230 -22.16 -22.09 7.74
C ASP A 230 -20.88 -22.79 8.20
N GLY A 231 -19.76 -22.53 7.52
CA GLY A 231 -18.44 -23.10 7.77
C GLY A 231 -18.24 -24.48 7.14
N ARG A 232 -19.22 -25.02 6.40
CA ARG A 232 -19.13 -26.33 5.75
C ARG A 232 -19.14 -26.18 4.23
N PRO A 233 -18.27 -26.89 3.51
CA PRO A 233 -18.25 -26.79 2.06
C PRO A 233 -19.46 -27.52 1.45
N ASP A 234 -20.15 -26.83 0.53
CA ASP A 234 -21.20 -27.36 -0.33
C ASP A 234 -20.62 -27.83 -1.68
N ILE A 235 -21.36 -28.64 -2.42
CA ILE A 235 -20.99 -28.96 -3.81
C ILE A 235 -21.51 -27.88 -4.73
N VAL A 236 -20.62 -27.32 -5.55
CA VAL A 236 -20.96 -26.47 -6.69
C VAL A 236 -20.44 -27.11 -7.97
N GLY A 237 -21.35 -27.36 -8.92
CA GLY A 237 -21.04 -27.91 -10.22
C GLY A 237 -21.46 -26.97 -11.35
N PHE A 238 -20.52 -26.64 -12.22
CA PHE A 238 -20.78 -25.91 -13.46
C PHE A 238 -21.12 -26.92 -14.56
N GLY A 239 -22.43 -27.19 -14.71
CA GLY A 239 -22.95 -28.22 -15.60
C GLY A 239 -23.05 -27.80 -17.06
N GLU A 240 -23.81 -28.57 -17.84
CA GLU A 240 -24.08 -28.26 -19.24
C GLU A 240 -25.10 -27.12 -19.36
N ASP A 241 -26.13 -27.09 -18.51
CA ASP A 241 -27.30 -26.20 -18.62
C ASP A 241 -27.38 -25.11 -17.53
N GLY A 242 -26.45 -25.08 -16.58
CA GLY A 242 -26.41 -24.09 -15.51
C GLY A 242 -25.47 -24.45 -14.37
N VAL A 243 -25.50 -23.65 -13.31
CA VAL A 243 -24.83 -23.96 -12.05
C VAL A 243 -25.76 -24.80 -11.18
N TRP A 244 -25.23 -25.90 -10.66
CA TRP A 244 -25.90 -26.83 -9.77
C TRP A 244 -25.27 -26.79 -8.39
N VAL A 245 -26.09 -26.74 -7.35
CA VAL A 245 -25.64 -26.75 -5.96
C VAL A 245 -26.31 -27.88 -5.19
N ALA A 246 -25.54 -28.60 -4.39
CA ALA A 246 -26.07 -29.50 -3.36
C ALA A 246 -25.51 -29.07 -2.00
N LEU A 247 -26.43 -28.69 -1.11
CA LEU A 247 -26.10 -28.21 0.22
C LEU A 247 -25.64 -29.34 1.12
N ASN A 248 -24.58 -29.10 1.88
CA ASN A 248 -24.07 -30.03 2.88
C ASN A 248 -25.06 -30.17 4.04
N ASP A 249 -25.27 -31.41 4.53
CA ASP A 249 -26.20 -31.68 5.64
C ASP A 249 -25.54 -31.61 7.04
N GLY A 250 -24.22 -31.40 7.09
CA GLY A 250 -23.42 -31.36 8.32
C GLY A 250 -23.17 -32.73 8.97
N ALA A 251 -23.65 -33.81 8.37
CA ALA A 251 -23.48 -35.18 8.85
C ALA A 251 -22.64 -36.04 7.89
N GLY A 252 -21.96 -35.41 6.93
CA GLY A 252 -21.14 -36.05 5.90
C GLY A 252 -21.91 -36.45 4.64
N GLY A 253 -23.12 -35.93 4.46
CA GLY A 253 -23.94 -36.10 3.27
C GLY A 253 -24.31 -34.76 2.62
N PHE A 254 -25.14 -34.84 1.59
CA PHE A 254 -25.62 -33.68 0.85
C PHE A 254 -27.11 -33.80 0.55
N GLY A 255 -27.80 -32.66 0.58
CA GLY A 255 -29.17 -32.54 0.08
C GLY A 255 -29.27 -32.73 -1.44
N PRO A 256 -30.50 -32.71 -1.98
CA PRO A 256 -30.71 -32.88 -3.42
C PRO A 256 -30.05 -31.76 -4.22
N ALA A 257 -29.38 -32.12 -5.32
CA ALA A 257 -28.80 -31.15 -6.25
C ALA A 257 -29.90 -30.30 -6.91
N ARG A 258 -29.70 -28.98 -6.94
CA ARG A 258 -30.61 -28.00 -7.52
C ARG A 258 -29.88 -27.18 -8.56
N ARG A 259 -30.50 -26.94 -9.71
CA ARG A 259 -30.05 -25.93 -10.68
C ARG A 259 -30.43 -24.56 -10.13
N VAL A 260 -29.44 -23.74 -9.83
CA VAL A 260 -29.63 -22.45 -9.14
C VAL A 260 -29.35 -21.24 -10.02
N LEU A 261 -28.68 -21.43 -11.17
CA LEU A 261 -28.35 -20.32 -12.04
C LEU A 261 -28.22 -20.73 -13.51
N ASP A 262 -28.75 -19.90 -14.41
CA ASP A 262 -28.81 -20.09 -15.86
C ASP A 262 -27.66 -19.32 -16.57
N ASP A 263 -26.45 -19.40 -16.02
CA ASP A 263 -25.21 -18.80 -16.55
C ASP A 263 -24.01 -19.64 -16.08
N PHE A 264 -22.77 -19.24 -16.37
CA PHE A 264 -21.52 -19.92 -16.00
C PHE A 264 -21.36 -21.38 -16.49
N ALA A 265 -22.26 -21.85 -17.35
CA ALA A 265 -22.28 -23.18 -17.92
C ALA A 265 -21.99 -23.15 -19.43
N ILE A 266 -21.70 -24.32 -20.01
CA ILE A 266 -21.37 -24.43 -21.44
C ILE A 266 -22.58 -24.05 -22.30
N GLY A 267 -23.72 -24.71 -22.08
CA GLY A 267 -24.97 -24.49 -22.79
C GLY A 267 -25.78 -23.29 -22.27
N ALA A 268 -25.50 -22.81 -21.07
CA ALA A 268 -26.09 -21.60 -20.49
C ALA A 268 -24.99 -20.58 -20.13
N GLY A 269 -24.75 -19.63 -21.02
CA GLY A 269 -23.74 -18.57 -20.88
C GLY A 269 -22.46 -18.74 -21.72
N GLY A 270 -22.20 -19.94 -22.26
CA GLY A 270 -21.09 -20.18 -23.19
C GLY A 270 -19.72 -20.40 -22.52
N TRP A 271 -19.70 -20.83 -21.26
CA TRP A 271 -18.50 -20.91 -20.44
C TRP A 271 -17.74 -22.23 -20.64
N LEU A 272 -16.73 -22.16 -21.51
CA LEU A 272 -15.78 -23.25 -21.81
C LEU A 272 -14.60 -23.30 -20.83
N LEU A 273 -14.23 -24.50 -20.37
CA LEU A 273 -13.18 -24.76 -19.37
C LEU A 273 -11.78 -24.29 -19.82
N ASP A 274 -11.46 -24.43 -21.09
CA ASP A 274 -10.17 -24.06 -21.71
C ASP A 274 -10.04 -22.56 -21.99
N ARG A 275 -11.11 -21.78 -21.76
CA ARG A 275 -11.16 -20.35 -22.08
C ARG A 275 -11.54 -19.48 -20.88
N HIS A 276 -12.44 -19.95 -20.03
CA HIS A 276 -13.09 -19.14 -19.01
C HIS A 276 -12.94 -19.78 -17.62
N PRO A 277 -11.92 -19.37 -16.84
CA PRO A 277 -11.82 -19.76 -15.44
C PRO A 277 -13.05 -19.31 -14.65
N ARG A 278 -13.50 -20.18 -13.75
CA ARG A 278 -14.52 -19.88 -12.75
C ARG A 278 -13.95 -20.25 -11.39
N LEU A 279 -14.05 -19.34 -10.45
CA LEU A 279 -13.55 -19.52 -9.09
C LEU A 279 -14.69 -19.25 -8.12
N LEU A 280 -14.60 -19.87 -6.94
CA LEU A 280 -15.44 -19.53 -5.80
C LEU A 280 -14.59 -18.80 -4.77
N ALA A 281 -15.00 -17.59 -4.41
CA ALA A 281 -14.28 -16.74 -3.46
C ALA A 281 -15.24 -15.76 -2.80
N ASP A 282 -15.00 -15.43 -1.53
CA ASP A 282 -15.80 -14.45 -0.80
C ASP A 282 -15.40 -13.03 -1.23
N VAL A 283 -16.12 -12.46 -2.21
CA VAL A 283 -15.84 -11.10 -2.69
C VAL A 283 -16.65 -10.05 -1.90
N THR A 284 -17.55 -10.46 -1.02
CA THR A 284 -18.36 -9.54 -0.20
C THR A 284 -17.79 -9.38 1.20
N GLY A 285 -17.00 -10.34 1.68
CA GLY A 285 -16.46 -10.42 3.04
C GLY A 285 -17.51 -10.89 4.05
N ASP A 286 -18.53 -11.62 3.58
CA ASP A 286 -19.62 -12.11 4.43
C ASP A 286 -19.49 -13.59 4.83
N GLY A 287 -18.35 -14.21 4.51
CA GLY A 287 -18.02 -15.60 4.80
C GLY A 287 -18.58 -16.59 3.78
N ARG A 288 -19.22 -16.12 2.70
CA ARG A 288 -19.84 -16.98 1.67
C ARG A 288 -19.07 -16.88 0.38
N ALA A 289 -18.87 -18.02 -0.26
CA ALA A 289 -18.21 -18.06 -1.55
C ALA A 289 -19.15 -17.58 -2.67
N ASP A 290 -18.71 -16.56 -3.41
CA ASP A 290 -19.37 -16.05 -4.62
C ASP A 290 -18.78 -16.67 -5.88
N ILE A 291 -19.53 -16.70 -6.97
CA ILE A 291 -19.00 -17.12 -8.27
C ILE A 291 -18.27 -15.96 -8.93
N VAL A 292 -16.98 -16.13 -9.19
CA VAL A 292 -16.14 -15.22 -9.98
C VAL A 292 -15.81 -15.88 -11.32
N GLY A 293 -16.41 -15.39 -12.41
CA GLY A 293 -16.14 -15.89 -13.75
C GLY A 293 -15.36 -14.91 -14.62
N PHE A 294 -14.23 -15.38 -15.16
CA PHE A 294 -13.40 -14.66 -16.12
C PHE A 294 -13.83 -14.99 -17.55
N GLY A 295 -14.81 -14.24 -18.07
CA GLY A 295 -15.43 -14.48 -19.37
C GLY A 295 -14.70 -13.86 -20.56
N ASP A 296 -15.36 -13.85 -21.71
CA ASP A 296 -14.84 -13.21 -22.93
C ASP A 296 -14.67 -11.69 -22.77
N ALA A 297 -15.70 -11.02 -22.24
CA ALA A 297 -15.81 -9.56 -22.17
C ALA A 297 -15.21 -8.95 -20.90
N GLY A 298 -14.73 -9.77 -19.97
CA GLY A 298 -14.23 -9.36 -18.68
C GLY A 298 -14.71 -10.27 -17.55
N VAL A 299 -14.72 -9.75 -16.33
CA VAL A 299 -15.09 -10.48 -15.12
C VAL A 299 -16.56 -10.26 -14.80
N ARG A 300 -17.28 -11.34 -14.52
CA ARG A 300 -18.66 -11.33 -14.01
C ARG A 300 -18.71 -12.02 -12.67
N ILE A 301 -19.52 -11.49 -11.77
CA ILE A 301 -19.71 -12.04 -10.43
C ILE A 301 -21.18 -12.32 -10.19
N ALA A 302 -21.48 -13.49 -9.64
CA ALA A 302 -22.77 -13.79 -9.04
C ALA A 302 -22.58 -14.01 -7.55
N ARG A 303 -23.20 -13.13 -6.76
CA ARG A 303 -23.07 -13.16 -5.30
C ARG A 303 -23.93 -14.25 -4.70
N SER A 304 -23.43 -14.93 -3.68
CA SER A 304 -24.24 -15.88 -2.92
C SER A 304 -25.34 -15.16 -2.15
N ASN A 305 -26.53 -15.75 -2.14
CA ASN A 305 -27.65 -15.29 -1.30
C ASN A 305 -27.60 -15.93 0.11
N GLY A 306 -26.69 -16.88 0.36
CA GLY A 306 -26.56 -17.61 1.62
C GLY A 306 -27.53 -18.78 1.81
N ASP A 307 -28.35 -19.10 0.81
CA ASP A 307 -29.30 -20.22 0.84
C ASP A 307 -28.98 -21.30 -0.22
N GLY A 308 -27.75 -21.28 -0.74
CA GLY A 308 -27.30 -22.11 -1.86
C GLY A 308 -27.67 -21.57 -3.24
N THR A 309 -28.36 -20.42 -3.33
CA THR A 309 -28.62 -19.74 -4.60
C THR A 309 -27.71 -18.53 -4.81
N PHE A 310 -27.66 -18.03 -6.05
CA PHE A 310 -26.86 -16.88 -6.43
C PHE A 310 -27.72 -15.77 -7.04
N ALA A 311 -27.32 -14.52 -6.84
CA ALA A 311 -27.88 -13.38 -7.53
C ALA A 311 -27.58 -13.41 -9.04
N THR A 312 -28.32 -12.64 -9.82
CA THR A 312 -28.06 -12.49 -11.26
C THR A 312 -26.61 -12.02 -11.51
N PRO A 313 -25.84 -12.69 -12.39
CA PRO A 313 -24.44 -12.35 -12.63
C PRO A 313 -24.28 -10.94 -13.22
N ALA A 314 -23.52 -10.09 -12.53
CA ALA A 314 -23.24 -8.73 -12.95
C ALA A 314 -21.81 -8.60 -13.52
N PRO A 315 -21.60 -7.84 -14.61
CA PRO A 315 -20.25 -7.48 -15.05
C PRO A 315 -19.63 -6.50 -14.04
N VAL A 316 -18.41 -6.79 -13.60
CA VAL A 316 -17.71 -5.96 -12.60
C VAL A 316 -16.43 -5.32 -13.12
N LEU A 317 -15.84 -5.91 -14.17
CA LEU A 317 -14.59 -5.43 -14.75
C LEU A 317 -14.52 -5.84 -16.22
N THR A 318 -14.04 -4.96 -17.09
CA THR A 318 -13.82 -5.26 -18.52
C THR A 318 -12.42 -5.85 -18.80
N GLY A 319 -11.52 -5.79 -17.82
CA GLY A 319 -10.20 -6.47 -17.83
C GLY A 319 -10.29 -7.97 -17.51
N PHE A 320 -9.15 -8.68 -17.58
CA PHE A 320 -9.00 -10.15 -17.40
C PHE A 320 -9.82 -11.05 -18.33
N GLY A 321 -10.61 -10.47 -19.23
CA GLY A 321 -11.39 -11.21 -20.21
C GLY A 321 -10.56 -11.66 -21.41
N GLN A 322 -10.94 -12.77 -22.02
CA GLN A 322 -10.19 -13.32 -23.16
C GLN A 322 -10.18 -12.38 -24.37
N ARG A 323 -11.33 -11.84 -24.77
CA ARG A 323 -11.42 -10.91 -25.90
C ARG A 323 -11.05 -9.49 -25.51
N ALA A 324 -11.50 -9.04 -24.34
CA ALA A 324 -11.30 -7.66 -23.89
C ALA A 324 -9.85 -7.37 -23.44
N GLY A 325 -9.10 -8.37 -22.99
CA GLY A 325 -7.72 -8.21 -22.51
C GLY A 325 -6.72 -9.26 -23.01
N GLY A 326 -7.09 -10.16 -23.92
CA GLY A 326 -6.16 -11.15 -24.48
C GLY A 326 -5.80 -12.33 -23.55
N TRP A 327 -6.49 -12.47 -22.42
CA TRP A 327 -6.18 -13.45 -21.38
C TRP A 327 -6.50 -14.88 -21.84
N ARG A 328 -5.61 -15.83 -21.53
CA ARG A 328 -5.71 -17.23 -21.98
C ARG A 328 -5.41 -18.17 -20.83
N VAL A 329 -6.17 -19.24 -20.68
CA VAL A 329 -6.05 -20.19 -19.54
C VAL A 329 -4.69 -20.90 -19.53
N ASP A 330 -4.15 -21.22 -20.70
CA ASP A 330 -2.88 -21.92 -20.88
C ASP A 330 -1.64 -21.05 -20.59
N ARG A 331 -1.79 -19.72 -20.50
CA ARG A 331 -0.66 -18.78 -20.33
C ARG A 331 -0.81 -17.80 -19.19
N HIS A 332 -2.04 -17.47 -18.84
CA HIS A 332 -2.35 -16.35 -17.95
C HIS A 332 -3.20 -16.83 -16.77
N PRO A 333 -2.55 -17.38 -15.72
CA PRO A 333 -3.20 -17.71 -14.46
C PRO A 333 -3.93 -16.49 -13.89
N ARG A 334 -5.10 -16.74 -13.32
CA ARG A 334 -5.98 -15.74 -12.71
C ARG A 334 -6.54 -16.31 -11.41
N PHE A 335 -6.63 -15.48 -10.38
CA PHE A 335 -7.10 -15.88 -9.06
C PHE A 335 -8.04 -14.81 -8.49
N ALA A 336 -8.89 -15.23 -7.57
CA ALA A 336 -9.66 -14.38 -6.68
C ALA A 336 -9.20 -14.68 -5.25
N VAL A 337 -8.54 -13.73 -4.59
CA VAL A 337 -7.91 -13.92 -3.28
C VAL A 337 -7.75 -12.56 -2.60
N ASP A 338 -7.78 -12.51 -1.26
CA ASP A 338 -7.56 -11.28 -0.52
C ASP A 338 -6.09 -10.84 -0.60
N LEU A 339 -5.84 -9.80 -1.39
CA LEU A 339 -4.52 -9.19 -1.59
C LEU A 339 -4.28 -8.01 -0.64
N THR A 340 -5.35 -7.46 -0.07
CA THR A 340 -5.31 -6.25 0.75
C THR A 340 -5.38 -6.52 2.25
N GLY A 341 -5.85 -7.71 2.64
CA GLY A 341 -6.07 -8.13 4.02
C GLY A 341 -7.36 -7.55 4.60
N ASP A 342 -8.32 -7.22 3.74
CA ASP A 342 -9.59 -6.59 4.14
C ASP A 342 -10.76 -7.58 4.31
N GLY A 343 -10.47 -8.88 4.16
CA GLY A 343 -11.40 -9.99 4.27
C GLY A 343 -12.18 -10.24 2.99
N ARG A 344 -11.94 -9.51 1.90
CA ARG A 344 -12.61 -9.70 0.60
C ARG A 344 -11.61 -10.15 -0.45
N ALA A 345 -12.04 -11.11 -1.26
CA ALA A 345 -11.26 -11.51 -2.42
C ALA A 345 -11.17 -10.36 -3.44
N ASP A 346 -9.93 -10.06 -3.82
CA ASP A 346 -9.52 -9.20 -4.92
C ASP A 346 -9.24 -10.04 -6.17
N LEU A 347 -9.02 -9.38 -7.30
CA LEU A 347 -8.66 -10.06 -8.55
C LEU A 347 -7.18 -9.89 -8.86
N ILE A 348 -6.52 -10.98 -9.21
CA ILE A 348 -5.14 -10.98 -9.69
C ILE A 348 -5.01 -11.85 -10.94
N GLY A 349 -4.17 -11.43 -11.87
CA GLY A 349 -3.77 -12.27 -12.99
C GLY A 349 -2.36 -11.97 -13.47
N PHE A 350 -1.75 -13.01 -14.03
CA PHE A 350 -0.37 -13.01 -14.51
C PHE A 350 -0.39 -12.89 -16.04
N GLY A 351 -0.13 -11.68 -16.53
CA GLY A 351 -0.05 -11.34 -17.96
C GLY A 351 1.36 -11.50 -18.52
N GLU A 352 1.51 -11.29 -19.84
CA GLU A 352 2.84 -11.29 -20.50
C GLU A 352 3.77 -10.21 -19.92
N ASP A 353 3.22 -9.02 -19.64
CA ASP A 353 3.97 -7.84 -19.22
C ASP A 353 4.05 -7.68 -17.70
N GLY A 354 3.53 -8.65 -16.93
CA GLY A 354 3.62 -8.66 -15.47
C GLY A 354 2.35 -9.10 -14.74
N VAL A 355 2.30 -8.76 -13.46
CA VAL A 355 1.18 -9.08 -12.56
C VAL A 355 0.20 -7.91 -12.54
N TRP A 356 -1.07 -8.23 -12.79
CA TRP A 356 -2.17 -7.28 -12.80
C TRP A 356 -3.06 -7.57 -11.61
N THR A 357 -3.35 -6.55 -10.82
CA THR A 357 -4.26 -6.65 -9.67
C THR A 357 -5.40 -5.66 -9.79
N THR A 358 -6.53 -6.00 -9.21
CA THR A 358 -7.68 -5.11 -9.11
C THR A 358 -8.35 -5.35 -7.76
N PRO A 359 -7.97 -4.56 -6.75
CA PRO A 359 -8.58 -4.62 -5.43
C PRO A 359 -10.08 -4.39 -5.45
N ASN A 360 -10.77 -5.04 -4.54
CA ASN A 360 -12.19 -4.98 -4.32
C ASN A 360 -12.51 -3.83 -3.37
N ALA A 361 -13.36 -2.91 -3.83
CA ALA A 361 -13.72 -1.71 -3.08
C ALA A 361 -14.66 -1.97 -1.89
N GLY A 362 -15.24 -3.17 -1.78
CA GLY A 362 -16.28 -3.50 -0.79
C GLY A 362 -17.67 -2.93 -1.10
N ASP A 363 -17.81 -2.12 -2.16
CA ASP A 363 -19.09 -1.61 -2.65
C ASP A 363 -19.62 -2.40 -3.87
N GLY A 364 -18.93 -3.49 -4.22
CA GLY A 364 -19.22 -4.28 -5.42
C GLY A 364 -18.46 -3.87 -6.67
N THR A 365 -17.60 -2.86 -6.59
CA THR A 365 -16.71 -2.45 -7.67
C THR A 365 -15.29 -2.97 -7.43
N PHE A 366 -14.57 -3.21 -8.52
CA PHE A 366 -13.15 -3.56 -8.50
C PHE A 366 -12.38 -2.36 -9.05
N ARG A 367 -11.43 -1.84 -8.27
CA ARG A 367 -10.71 -0.59 -8.54
C ARG A 367 -9.37 -0.88 -9.20
N THR A 368 -9.07 -0.19 -10.30
CA THR A 368 -7.68 -0.01 -10.73
C THR A 368 -7.00 0.95 -9.74
N VAL A 369 -6.01 0.46 -9.01
CA VAL A 369 -5.18 1.30 -8.13
C VAL A 369 -4.33 2.21 -9.00
N ARG A 370 -4.41 3.52 -8.75
CA ARG A 370 -3.66 4.52 -9.50
C ARG A 370 -2.28 4.69 -8.90
N VAL A 371 -1.23 4.68 -9.74
CA VAL A 371 0.15 4.84 -9.27
C VAL A 371 0.62 6.26 -9.60
N ARG A 372 0.82 7.08 -8.55
CA ARG A 372 1.53 8.36 -8.68
C ARG A 372 3.00 8.07 -8.92
N ARG A 373 3.56 8.60 -10.01
CA ARG A 373 4.95 8.39 -10.45
C ARG A 373 5.81 9.62 -10.20
N ASP A 374 7.11 9.40 -10.00
CA ASP A 374 8.06 10.50 -9.82
C ASP A 374 8.25 11.22 -11.14
N ALA A 375 7.90 12.51 -11.17
CA ALA A 375 8.03 13.37 -12.33
C ALA A 375 9.48 13.52 -12.82
N TRP A 376 10.46 13.33 -11.94
CA TRP A 376 11.87 13.41 -12.31
C TRP A 376 12.33 12.23 -13.17
N ASP A 377 11.85 11.02 -12.86
CA ASP A 377 12.22 9.79 -13.57
C ASP A 377 11.47 9.64 -14.91
N LEU A 378 10.48 10.51 -15.19
CA LEU A 378 9.73 10.53 -16.44
C LEU A 378 10.46 11.32 -17.55
N PRO A 379 10.34 10.91 -18.82
CA PRO A 379 10.71 11.77 -19.96
C PRO A 379 10.03 13.14 -19.87
N THR A 380 10.70 14.20 -20.35
CA THR A 380 10.19 15.60 -20.26
C THR A 380 8.73 15.77 -20.67
N TRP A 381 8.29 15.08 -21.73
CA TRP A 381 6.91 15.11 -22.20
C TRP A 381 6.30 13.71 -22.22
N ASP A 382 6.58 12.93 -21.18
CA ASP A 382 5.84 11.72 -20.87
C ASP A 382 4.32 11.99 -20.92
N PRO A 383 3.49 11.04 -21.39
CA PRO A 383 2.05 11.20 -21.44
C PRO A 383 1.42 11.72 -20.14
N ILE A 384 1.89 11.32 -18.96
CA ILE A 384 1.38 11.81 -17.67
C ILE A 384 1.55 13.33 -17.57
N LEU A 385 2.75 13.84 -17.86
CA LEU A 385 3.11 15.26 -17.75
C LEU A 385 2.47 16.09 -18.87
N LEU A 386 2.39 15.54 -20.08
CA LEU A 386 1.75 16.22 -21.21
C LEU A 386 0.24 16.37 -20.99
N HIS A 387 -0.44 15.32 -20.50
CA HIS A 387 -1.85 15.41 -20.14
C HIS A 387 -2.08 16.36 -18.96
N TYR A 388 -1.18 16.35 -17.96
CA TYR A 388 -1.24 17.32 -16.87
C TYR A 388 -1.17 18.76 -17.39
N ALA A 389 -0.18 19.08 -18.24
CA ALA A 389 -0.04 20.41 -18.82
C ALA A 389 -1.31 20.85 -19.57
N ARG A 390 -1.85 20.00 -20.44
CA ARG A 390 -3.06 20.32 -21.21
C ARG A 390 -4.30 20.50 -20.32
N ALA A 391 -4.43 19.72 -19.26
CA ALA A 391 -5.49 19.89 -18.27
C ALA A 391 -5.34 21.21 -17.50
N VAL A 392 -4.13 21.55 -17.04
CA VAL A 392 -3.83 22.85 -16.39
C VAL A 392 -4.25 24.01 -17.29
N ARG A 393 -3.88 23.99 -18.58
CA ARG A 393 -4.28 25.03 -19.55
C ARG A 393 -5.80 25.19 -19.62
N ALA A 394 -6.53 24.08 -19.72
CA ALA A 394 -7.99 24.11 -19.80
C ALA A 394 -8.63 24.61 -18.50
N MET A 395 -8.07 24.26 -17.35
CA MET A 395 -8.52 24.77 -16.05
C MET A 395 -8.22 26.26 -15.89
N GLN A 396 -7.09 26.75 -16.40
CA GLN A 396 -6.70 28.17 -16.37
C GLN A 396 -7.61 29.05 -17.23
N SER A 397 -8.22 28.51 -18.29
CA SER A 397 -9.17 29.26 -19.13
C SER A 397 -10.57 29.43 -18.53
N ARG A 398 -10.88 28.74 -17.43
CA ARG A 398 -12.21 28.77 -16.80
C ARG A 398 -12.33 29.96 -15.84
N PRO A 399 -13.52 30.58 -15.70
CA PRO A 399 -13.73 31.65 -14.73
C PRO A 399 -13.60 31.13 -13.31
N ILE A 400 -13.12 31.97 -12.38
CA ILE A 400 -12.96 31.61 -10.96
C ILE A 400 -14.25 31.17 -10.26
N SER A 401 -15.43 31.47 -10.82
CA SER A 401 -16.71 30.98 -10.31
C SER A 401 -16.95 29.49 -10.60
N ASP A 402 -16.23 28.91 -11.55
CA ASP A 402 -16.26 27.49 -11.86
C ASP A 402 -15.42 26.72 -10.82
N PRO A 403 -16.02 25.80 -10.04
CA PRO A 403 -15.31 24.99 -9.06
C PRO A 403 -14.16 24.18 -9.64
N ALA A 404 -14.18 23.84 -10.93
CA ALA A 404 -13.15 23.10 -11.61
C ALA A 404 -12.13 24.01 -12.33
N SER A 405 -12.15 25.32 -12.11
CA SER A 405 -11.14 26.25 -12.62
C SER A 405 -9.85 26.21 -11.80
N TRP A 406 -8.73 26.57 -12.44
CA TRP A 406 -7.43 26.67 -11.78
C TRP A 406 -7.45 27.68 -10.64
N ALA A 407 -8.05 28.84 -10.89
CA ALA A 407 -8.12 29.93 -9.92
C ALA A 407 -9.02 29.59 -8.73
N TYR A 408 -10.13 28.86 -8.94
CA TYR A 408 -10.95 28.38 -7.84
C TYR A 408 -10.16 27.39 -6.99
N GLN A 409 -9.54 26.38 -7.62
CA GLN A 409 -8.79 25.36 -6.91
C GLN A 409 -7.65 25.98 -6.10
N ALA A 410 -6.89 26.93 -6.66
CA ALA A 410 -5.86 27.63 -5.91
C ALA A 410 -6.41 28.44 -4.73
N ALA A 411 -7.57 29.09 -4.90
CA ALA A 411 -8.22 29.86 -3.84
C ALA A 411 -8.72 28.99 -2.66
N VAL A 412 -8.96 27.70 -2.86
CA VAL A 412 -9.25 26.74 -1.78
C VAL A 412 -8.10 26.72 -0.76
N HIS A 413 -6.86 26.73 -1.25
CA HIS A 413 -5.67 26.82 -0.41
C HIS A 413 -5.54 28.21 0.22
N GLY A 414 -5.45 29.24 -0.63
CA GLY A 414 -5.35 30.62 -0.17
C GLY A 414 -5.53 31.63 -1.29
N ARG A 415 -5.88 32.87 -0.94
CA ARG A 415 -6.06 33.99 -1.87
C ARG A 415 -5.91 35.34 -1.16
N ASN A 416 -5.32 36.29 -1.87
CA ASN A 416 -5.26 37.68 -1.43
C ASN A 416 -6.65 38.34 -1.44
N GLY A 417 -7.03 38.92 -0.30
CA GLY A 417 -8.29 39.64 -0.11
C GLY A 417 -9.31 38.88 0.74
N SER A 418 -10.50 39.47 0.90
CA SER A 418 -11.57 38.89 1.73
C SER A 418 -12.27 37.73 1.04
N THR A 419 -12.44 36.61 1.74
CA THR A 419 -13.26 35.47 1.30
C THR A 419 -14.73 35.85 1.25
N PRO A 420 -15.43 35.67 0.11
CA PRO A 420 -16.87 35.84 0.05
C PRO A 420 -17.59 34.89 1.02
N SER A 421 -18.70 35.34 1.61
CA SER A 421 -19.51 34.49 2.48
C SER A 421 -19.95 33.21 1.75
N GLY A 422 -19.73 32.05 2.38
CA GLY A 422 -20.08 30.74 1.83
C GLY A 422 -19.10 30.19 0.78
N ALA A 423 -18.02 30.89 0.44
CA ALA A 423 -16.98 30.37 -0.45
C ALA A 423 -16.11 29.30 0.24
N ASP A 424 -15.66 28.31 -0.53
CA ASP A 424 -14.77 27.24 -0.07
C ASP A 424 -13.29 27.65 -0.21
N TRP A 425 -12.94 28.88 0.18
CA TRP A 425 -11.62 29.48 -0.03
C TRP A 425 -10.93 29.84 1.29
N ASN A 426 -9.60 29.95 1.27
CA ASN A 426 -8.77 30.20 2.46
C ASN A 426 -8.99 29.12 3.55
N LEU A 427 -9.00 27.85 3.12
CA LEU A 427 -9.31 26.71 3.98
C LEU A 427 -8.09 25.85 4.34
N CYS A 428 -6.90 26.13 3.80
CA CYS A 428 -5.73 25.30 4.08
C CYS A 428 -5.42 25.22 5.57
N GLN A 429 -4.77 24.14 5.99
CA GLN A 429 -4.40 23.94 7.39
C GLN A 429 -2.89 23.99 7.47
N HIS A 430 -2.35 24.94 8.23
CA HIS A 430 -0.92 25.07 8.48
C HIS A 430 -0.64 25.22 9.97
N GLY A 431 0.53 24.73 10.38
CA GLY A 431 1.01 24.76 11.75
C GLY A 431 0.10 24.02 12.71
N SER A 432 -0.42 22.87 12.30
CA SER A 432 -1.30 22.02 13.12
C SER A 432 -1.22 20.56 12.69
N TRP A 433 -1.68 19.66 13.56
CA TRP A 433 -1.90 18.24 13.25
C TRP A 433 -2.86 17.98 12.08
N HIS A 434 -3.56 19.00 11.56
CA HIS A 434 -4.46 18.89 10.42
C HIS A 434 -3.78 19.17 9.07
N PHE A 435 -2.52 19.61 9.07
CA PHE A 435 -1.76 19.91 7.85
C PHE A 435 -1.78 18.76 6.85
N LEU A 436 -1.34 17.57 7.26
CA LEU A 436 -1.26 16.40 6.39
C LEU A 436 -2.63 15.90 5.87
N PRO A 437 -3.64 15.62 6.73
CA PRO A 437 -4.91 15.11 6.24
C PRO A 437 -5.67 16.12 5.36
N TRP A 438 -5.56 17.42 5.63
CA TRP A 438 -6.19 18.43 4.78
C TRP A 438 -5.55 18.46 3.39
N HIS A 439 -4.21 18.51 3.29
CA HIS A 439 -3.51 18.54 2.01
C HIS A 439 -3.71 17.24 1.22
N ARG A 440 -3.78 16.08 1.88
CA ARG A 440 -4.16 14.82 1.23
C ARG A 440 -5.57 14.88 0.61
N GLY A 441 -6.55 15.37 1.37
CA GLY A 441 -7.91 15.57 0.85
C GLY A 441 -7.93 16.54 -0.34
N TYR A 442 -7.18 17.62 -0.24
CA TYR A 442 -7.05 18.62 -1.30
C TYR A 442 -6.46 18.03 -2.59
N LEU A 443 -5.35 17.29 -2.49
CA LEU A 443 -4.74 16.58 -3.61
C LEU A 443 -5.69 15.54 -4.22
N TYR A 444 -6.39 14.77 -3.39
CA TYR A 444 -7.30 13.72 -3.84
C TYR A 444 -8.43 14.28 -4.71
N TRP A 445 -9.09 15.35 -4.27
CA TRP A 445 -10.18 15.96 -5.02
C TRP A 445 -9.69 16.73 -6.24
N PHE A 446 -8.55 17.43 -6.13
CA PHE A 446 -7.91 18.10 -7.26
C PHE A 446 -7.51 17.10 -8.37
N GLU A 447 -6.87 15.98 -8.02
CA GLU A 447 -6.48 14.93 -8.96
C GLU A 447 -7.69 14.38 -9.74
N ARG A 448 -8.86 14.26 -9.09
CA ARG A 448 -10.10 13.83 -9.76
C ARG A 448 -10.61 14.87 -10.75
N ILE A 449 -10.52 16.16 -10.43
CA ILE A 449 -10.89 17.26 -11.32
C ILE A 449 -9.97 17.27 -12.55
N VAL A 450 -8.65 17.19 -12.32
CA VAL A 450 -7.66 17.14 -13.41
C VAL A 450 -7.88 15.90 -14.28
N ARG A 451 -8.09 14.73 -13.68
CA ARG A 451 -8.35 13.49 -14.41
C ARG A 451 -9.62 13.54 -15.24
N ALA A 452 -10.70 14.12 -14.74
CA ALA A 452 -11.92 14.31 -15.53
C ALA A 452 -11.65 15.15 -16.78
N GLU A 453 -10.80 16.18 -16.65
CA GLU A 453 -10.34 16.98 -17.78
C GLU A 453 -9.43 16.19 -18.73
N VAL A 454 -8.50 15.36 -18.21
CA VAL A 454 -7.67 14.46 -19.02
C VAL A 454 -8.52 13.49 -19.84
N ILE A 455 -9.51 12.83 -19.23
CA ILE A 455 -10.45 11.93 -19.90
C ILE A 455 -11.24 12.66 -20.98
N ARG A 456 -11.72 13.88 -20.66
CA ARG A 456 -12.46 14.72 -21.62
C ARG A 456 -11.62 15.07 -22.86
N GLN A 457 -10.29 15.15 -22.71
CA GLN A 457 -9.33 15.38 -23.78
C GLN A 457 -8.84 14.07 -24.45
N GLY A 458 -9.44 12.91 -24.13
CA GLY A 458 -9.08 11.61 -24.70
C GLY A 458 -7.86 10.95 -24.07
N GLY A 459 -7.45 11.39 -22.87
CA GLY A 459 -6.38 10.75 -22.10
C GLY A 459 -6.84 9.56 -21.25
N PRO A 460 -5.89 8.87 -20.57
CA PRO A 460 -6.15 7.64 -19.82
C PRO A 460 -7.06 7.84 -18.60
N ALA A 461 -7.98 6.90 -18.35
CA ALA A 461 -8.92 6.95 -17.22
C ALA A 461 -8.26 6.68 -15.86
N ASP A 462 -7.12 6.01 -15.87
CA ASP A 462 -6.25 5.72 -14.74
C ASP A 462 -5.15 6.78 -14.53
N TRP A 463 -5.24 7.94 -15.21
CA TRP A 463 -4.31 9.05 -14.99
C TRP A 463 -4.23 9.41 -13.50
N ALA A 464 -2.99 9.53 -13.00
CA ALA A 464 -2.66 9.87 -11.62
C ALA A 464 -1.75 11.10 -11.60
N LEU A 465 -1.92 11.95 -10.59
CA LEU A 465 -1.08 13.11 -10.35
C LEU A 465 0.35 12.65 -10.06
N PRO A 466 1.38 13.14 -10.77
CA PRO A 466 2.76 12.81 -10.44
C PRO A 466 3.18 13.51 -9.14
N TYR A 467 4.29 13.06 -8.57
CA TYR A 467 4.95 13.72 -7.44
C TYR A 467 6.39 14.10 -7.82
N TRP A 468 7.02 15.00 -7.08
CA TRP A 468 8.41 15.38 -7.32
C TRP A 468 9.30 14.90 -6.16
N ASP A 469 10.07 13.82 -6.39
CA ASP A 469 10.95 13.24 -5.37
C ASP A 469 12.29 13.98 -5.27
N TYR A 470 12.30 15.14 -4.64
CA TYR A 470 13.53 15.89 -4.38
C TYR A 470 14.39 15.34 -3.22
N SER A 471 14.10 14.12 -2.74
CA SER A 471 14.78 13.52 -1.58
C SER A 471 16.27 13.28 -1.78
N THR A 472 16.72 13.19 -3.04
CA THR A 472 18.15 13.09 -3.38
C THR A 472 18.62 14.32 -4.15
N GLN A 473 19.89 14.68 -3.97
CA GLN A 473 20.49 15.81 -4.69
C GLN A 473 20.52 15.63 -6.21
N ALA A 474 20.42 14.40 -6.72
CA ALA A 474 20.28 14.17 -8.16
C ALA A 474 18.92 14.62 -8.70
N ARG A 475 17.87 14.59 -7.86
CA ARG A 475 16.47 14.86 -8.21
C ARG A 475 15.96 16.22 -7.70
N ALA A 476 16.80 16.99 -7.01
CA ALA A 476 16.45 18.24 -6.36
C ALA A 476 16.33 19.46 -7.30
N ALA A 477 16.43 19.28 -8.62
CA ALA A 477 16.07 20.32 -9.59
C ALA A 477 14.60 20.18 -10.02
N LEU A 478 14.00 21.28 -10.49
CA LEU A 478 12.65 21.22 -11.07
C LEU A 478 12.60 20.20 -12.22
N PRO A 479 11.57 19.33 -12.28
CA PRO A 479 11.41 18.41 -13.39
C PRO A 479 11.43 19.18 -14.73
N PRO A 480 12.11 18.68 -15.78
CA PRO A 480 12.33 19.41 -17.02
C PRO A 480 11.05 20.02 -17.64
N ALA A 481 9.92 19.30 -17.58
CA ALA A 481 8.62 19.75 -18.08
C ALA A 481 8.14 21.09 -17.50
N PHE A 482 8.60 21.45 -16.30
CA PHE A 482 8.23 22.68 -15.61
C PHE A 482 9.17 23.85 -15.94
N ARG A 483 10.28 23.59 -16.66
CA ARG A 483 11.28 24.60 -17.06
C ARG A 483 11.17 25.00 -18.54
N GLU A 484 10.64 24.11 -19.38
CA GLU A 484 10.42 24.39 -20.80
C GLU A 484 9.39 25.50 -21.02
N ARG A 485 9.68 26.45 -21.92
CA ARG A 485 8.77 27.57 -22.20
C ARG A 485 7.57 27.19 -23.07
N THR A 486 7.68 26.11 -23.83
CA THR A 486 6.67 25.66 -24.79
C THR A 486 6.40 24.17 -24.65
N LEU A 487 5.18 23.76 -24.97
CA LEU A 487 4.82 22.35 -25.19
C LEU A 487 5.45 21.81 -26.49
N PRO A 488 5.41 20.49 -26.74
CA PRO A 488 5.89 19.88 -27.99
C PRO A 488 5.26 20.45 -29.26
N ASP A 489 4.05 20.99 -29.18
CA ASP A 489 3.32 21.61 -30.29
C ASP A 489 3.70 23.09 -30.52
N GLY A 490 4.67 23.63 -29.78
CA GLY A 490 5.14 25.00 -29.87
C GLY A 490 4.27 26.03 -29.12
N THR A 491 3.15 25.62 -28.52
CA THR A 491 2.31 26.53 -27.73
C THR A 491 2.90 26.82 -26.34
N PRO A 492 2.56 27.96 -25.69
CA PRO A 492 3.09 28.29 -24.37
C PRO A 492 2.82 27.20 -23.32
N ASN A 493 3.86 26.80 -22.58
CA ASN A 493 3.74 25.76 -21.56
C ASN A 493 3.02 26.29 -20.30
N PRO A 494 1.85 25.76 -19.93
CA PRO A 494 1.12 26.18 -18.74
C PRO A 494 1.80 25.75 -17.43
N LEU A 495 2.75 24.81 -17.48
CA LEU A 495 3.54 24.37 -16.31
C LEU A 495 4.73 25.29 -16.00
N PHE A 496 5.10 26.17 -16.92
CA PHE A 496 6.19 27.13 -16.74
C PHE A 496 5.70 28.40 -16.05
N VAL A 497 6.37 28.79 -14.98
CA VAL A 497 6.07 30.01 -14.21
C VAL A 497 7.33 30.87 -14.13
N ALA A 498 7.26 32.07 -14.71
CA ALA A 498 8.41 32.97 -14.82
C ALA A 498 8.83 33.57 -13.47
N GLN A 499 7.91 33.63 -12.49
CA GLN A 499 8.13 34.22 -11.17
C GLN A 499 8.98 33.37 -10.23
N ARG A 500 9.26 32.11 -10.57
CA ARG A 500 10.15 31.25 -9.76
C ARG A 500 11.57 31.81 -9.75
N ALA A 501 12.37 31.42 -8.77
CA ALA A 501 13.78 31.76 -8.70
C ALA A 501 14.49 31.42 -10.03
N ALA A 502 15.20 32.40 -10.60
CA ALA A 502 15.78 32.30 -11.94
C ALA A 502 16.74 31.10 -12.09
N GLY A 503 17.55 30.83 -11.05
CA GLY A 503 18.45 29.68 -11.00
C GLY A 503 17.72 28.34 -11.11
N LEU A 504 16.57 28.18 -10.47
CA LEU A 504 15.77 26.95 -10.56
C LEU A 504 15.15 26.78 -11.95
N ASN A 505 14.63 27.87 -12.55
CA ASN A 505 14.15 27.83 -13.94
C ASN A 505 15.28 27.50 -14.93
N ALA A 506 16.52 27.85 -14.63
CA ALA A 506 17.71 27.47 -15.40
C ALA A 506 18.19 26.03 -15.15
N GLY A 507 17.57 25.27 -14.24
CA GLY A 507 17.93 23.89 -13.91
C GLY A 507 18.85 23.73 -12.69
N GLY A 508 19.05 24.79 -11.91
CA GLY A 508 19.69 24.74 -10.60
C GLY A 508 18.95 23.83 -9.63
N ARG A 509 19.66 23.38 -8.59
CA ARG A 509 19.15 22.41 -7.62
C ARG A 509 18.84 23.07 -6.29
N LEU A 510 17.81 22.56 -5.62
CA LEU A 510 17.54 22.87 -4.23
C LEU A 510 18.63 22.25 -3.34
N PRO A 511 19.14 22.97 -2.33
CA PRO A 511 20.15 22.46 -1.41
C PRO A 511 19.65 21.28 -0.57
N ALA A 512 20.56 20.38 -0.20
CA ALA A 512 20.23 19.18 0.57
C ALA A 512 19.63 19.50 1.95
N SER A 513 20.06 20.60 2.57
CA SER A 513 19.52 21.06 3.84
C SER A 513 18.05 21.45 3.74
N ALA A 514 17.55 21.88 2.57
CA ALA A 514 16.15 22.22 2.35
C ALA A 514 15.27 21.06 1.90
N THR A 515 15.85 20.03 1.25
CA THR A 515 15.09 18.88 0.74
C THR A 515 15.14 17.66 1.65
N GLY A 516 16.02 17.65 2.65
CA GLY A 516 16.24 16.53 3.55
C GLY A 516 15.11 16.30 4.55
N SER A 517 14.42 15.15 4.45
CA SER A 517 13.32 14.76 5.35
C SER A 517 13.77 13.95 6.58
N ALA A 518 15.08 13.80 6.80
CA ALA A 518 15.62 12.90 7.82
C ALA A 518 15.11 13.23 9.24
N ASN A 519 14.97 14.51 9.59
CA ASN A 519 14.46 14.93 10.89
C ASN A 519 13.00 14.49 11.09
N ALA A 520 12.15 14.70 10.06
CA ALA A 520 10.77 14.25 10.08
C ALA A 520 10.68 12.72 10.19
N MET A 521 11.50 11.98 9.43
CA MET A 521 11.50 10.50 9.47
C MET A 521 11.95 9.92 10.83
N ARG A 522 12.79 10.64 11.58
CA ARG A 522 13.22 10.23 12.93
C ARG A 522 12.11 10.37 13.99
N ALA A 523 11.12 11.24 13.79
CA ALA A 523 10.01 11.34 14.72
C ALA A 523 9.21 10.02 14.73
N THR A 524 8.97 9.44 15.91
CA THR A 524 8.14 8.23 16.05
C THR A 524 6.67 8.57 16.33
N ALA A 525 6.41 9.72 16.96
CA ALA A 525 5.07 10.21 17.24
C ALA A 525 4.58 11.18 16.15
N PHE A 526 3.30 11.06 15.78
CA PHE A 526 2.66 12.00 14.85
C PHE A 526 2.56 13.41 15.45
N THR A 527 2.18 13.52 16.73
CA THR A 527 1.99 14.79 17.44
C THR A 527 2.81 14.81 18.73
N PRO A 528 3.51 15.93 19.05
CA PRO A 528 3.70 17.12 18.21
C PRO A 528 4.75 16.96 17.10
N GLY A 529 5.35 15.77 16.97
CA GLY A 529 6.51 15.50 16.10
C GLY A 529 6.24 15.60 14.60
N PHE A 530 5.96 14.46 13.95
CA PHE A 530 5.94 14.36 12.49
C PHE A 530 4.93 15.30 11.81
N GLY A 531 3.67 15.27 12.28
CA GLY A 531 2.53 15.94 11.68
C GLY A 531 2.08 17.23 12.38
N GLY A 532 2.71 17.61 13.50
CA GLY A 532 2.44 18.87 14.21
C GLY A 532 1.56 18.74 15.46
N GLY A 533 1.37 19.87 16.14
CA GLY A 533 0.70 19.98 17.43
C GLY A 533 -0.83 19.93 17.36
N ARG A 534 -1.47 19.58 18.50
CA ARG A 534 -2.94 19.55 18.61
C ARG A 534 -3.53 20.95 18.56
N THR A 535 -4.44 21.20 17.61
CA THR A 535 -5.18 22.47 17.50
C THR A 535 -6.61 22.23 17.05
N SER A 536 -7.47 23.24 17.19
CA SER A 536 -8.70 23.31 16.36
C SER A 536 -8.34 23.63 14.90
N PRO A 537 -9.21 23.29 13.93
CA PRO A 537 -9.02 23.69 12.53
C PRO A 537 -8.98 25.21 12.37
N GLN A 538 -8.01 25.68 11.60
CA GLN A 538 -7.80 27.10 11.31
C GLN A 538 -6.86 27.26 10.13
N HIS A 539 -6.94 28.40 9.44
CA HIS A 539 -6.15 28.65 8.23
C HIS A 539 -4.63 28.56 8.51
N PHE A 540 -4.18 29.24 9.56
CA PHE A 540 -2.80 29.19 10.04
C PHE A 540 -2.75 29.14 11.56
N PHE A 541 -1.76 28.42 12.08
CA PHE A 541 -1.40 28.41 13.48
C PHE A 541 0.11 28.19 13.64
N ASN A 542 0.61 28.24 14.88
CA ASN A 542 2.04 28.16 15.18
C ASN A 542 2.41 26.84 15.92
N ALA A 543 1.88 25.70 15.45
CA ALA A 543 2.15 24.36 16.01
C ALA A 543 2.58 23.36 14.92
N TYR A 544 3.53 23.79 14.09
CA TYR A 544 4.10 23.05 12.96
C TYR A 544 4.74 21.71 13.35
N GLY A 545 4.59 20.72 12.47
CA GLY A 545 5.32 19.46 12.54
C GLY A 545 6.67 19.51 11.83
N GLU A 546 7.54 18.54 12.10
CA GLU A 546 8.87 18.48 11.48
C GLU A 546 8.80 18.40 9.95
N LEU A 547 7.83 17.65 9.40
CA LEU A 547 7.68 17.53 7.94
C LEU A 547 7.21 18.84 7.29
N GLU A 548 6.35 19.60 7.97
CA GLU A 548 5.82 20.88 7.50
C GLU A 548 6.92 21.95 7.48
N PHE A 549 7.85 21.94 8.44
CA PHE A 549 9.02 22.81 8.42
C PHE A 549 10.00 22.43 7.31
N THR A 550 10.61 21.25 7.40
CA THR A 550 11.61 20.78 6.44
C THR A 550 11.24 19.37 5.99
N PRO A 551 10.94 19.16 4.69
CA PRO A 551 11.29 20.03 3.57
C PRO A 551 10.20 21.03 3.13
N HIS A 552 8.96 20.95 3.64
CA HIS A 552 7.83 21.66 3.03
C HIS A 552 8.00 23.19 2.94
N ASN A 553 8.19 23.90 4.07
CA ASN A 553 8.31 25.36 4.08
C ASN A 553 9.58 25.86 3.38
N ASP A 554 10.66 25.08 3.44
CA ASP A 554 11.94 25.43 2.81
C ASP A 554 11.84 25.39 1.28
N VAL A 555 11.23 24.33 0.73
CA VAL A 555 11.01 24.18 -0.72
C VAL A 555 10.11 25.30 -1.25
N HIS A 556 9.02 25.63 -0.54
CA HIS A 556 8.16 26.77 -0.89
C HIS A 556 8.95 28.08 -1.01
N SER A 557 9.74 28.39 0.02
CA SER A 557 10.50 29.64 0.10
C SER A 557 11.60 29.73 -0.97
N LEU A 558 12.29 28.63 -1.27
CA LEU A 558 13.37 28.61 -2.26
C LEU A 558 12.88 28.60 -3.71
N ILE A 559 11.69 28.05 -3.99
CA ILE A 559 11.09 28.21 -5.32
C ILE A 559 10.70 29.68 -5.54
N GLY A 560 10.16 30.32 -4.49
CA GLY A 560 9.80 31.73 -4.52
C GLY A 560 8.69 32.04 -5.52
N GLY A 561 8.50 33.34 -5.80
CA GLY A 561 7.38 33.78 -6.62
C GLY A 561 6.05 33.37 -6.01
N LEU A 562 5.16 32.77 -6.81
CA LEU A 562 3.88 32.26 -6.33
C LEU A 562 4.05 31.23 -5.20
N MET A 563 5.03 30.32 -5.31
CA MET A 563 5.29 29.28 -4.30
C MET A 563 5.73 29.82 -2.94
N GLY A 564 6.26 31.04 -2.88
CA GLY A 564 6.72 31.66 -1.63
C GLY A 564 5.62 32.29 -0.79
N ASP A 565 4.43 32.50 -1.35
CA ASP A 565 3.27 33.08 -0.66
C ASP A 565 2.18 32.00 -0.52
N PRO A 566 1.77 31.58 0.69
CA PRO A 566 0.76 30.54 0.84
C PRO A 566 -0.61 30.96 0.27
N ASN A 567 -0.91 32.25 0.09
CA ASN A 567 -2.14 32.69 -0.59
C ASN A 567 -2.07 32.60 -2.11
N GLN A 568 -0.93 32.23 -2.67
CA GLN A 568 -0.71 32.15 -4.11
C GLN A 568 -0.05 30.85 -4.55
N ALA A 569 0.53 30.07 -3.63
CA ALA A 569 1.35 28.91 -3.95
C ALA A 569 0.67 27.91 -4.89
N ALA A 570 -0.61 27.61 -4.64
CA ALA A 570 -1.39 26.68 -5.47
C ALA A 570 -1.68 27.17 -6.90
N LEU A 571 -1.37 28.44 -7.23
CA LEU A 571 -1.40 28.93 -8.62
C LEU A 571 -0.20 28.43 -9.43
N ASP A 572 0.91 28.05 -8.80
CA ASP A 572 2.05 27.43 -9.47
C ASP A 572 1.79 25.92 -9.67
N PRO A 573 1.82 25.39 -10.89
CA PRO A 573 1.60 23.96 -11.13
C PRO A 573 2.54 23.01 -10.39
N VAL A 574 3.75 23.46 -9.99
CA VAL A 574 4.68 22.61 -9.22
C VAL A 574 4.23 22.40 -7.77
N PHE A 575 3.36 23.26 -7.24
CA PHE A 575 2.74 23.13 -5.92
C PHE A 575 2.16 21.72 -5.71
N TRP A 576 1.42 21.24 -6.70
CA TRP A 576 0.70 19.98 -6.61
C TRP A 576 1.64 18.77 -6.56
N LEU A 577 2.76 18.82 -7.29
CA LEU A 577 3.78 17.77 -7.27
C LEU A 577 4.60 17.80 -5.96
N HIS A 578 4.89 19.00 -5.46
CA HIS A 578 5.53 19.20 -4.16
C HIS A 578 4.67 18.60 -3.03
N HIS A 579 3.39 18.97 -2.98
CA HIS A 579 2.46 18.45 -1.98
C HIS A 579 2.16 16.97 -2.15
N ALA A 580 2.16 16.43 -3.38
CA ALA A 580 2.10 14.99 -3.59
C ALA A 580 3.33 14.27 -3.00
N ASN A 581 4.52 14.89 -3.01
CA ASN A 581 5.68 14.34 -2.33
C ASN A 581 5.60 14.47 -0.80
N VAL A 582 5.04 15.57 -0.27
CA VAL A 582 4.76 15.71 1.18
C VAL A 582 3.80 14.62 1.64
N ASP A 583 2.74 14.38 0.87
CA ASP A 583 1.78 13.31 1.12
C ASP A 583 2.41 11.90 1.03
N ARG A 584 3.28 11.68 0.04
CA ARG A 584 4.10 10.47 -0.07
C ARG A 584 4.95 10.25 1.18
N LEU A 585 5.64 11.28 1.67
CA LEU A 585 6.51 11.16 2.85
C LEU A 585 5.73 10.74 4.10
N TRP A 586 4.44 11.08 4.22
CA TRP A 586 3.57 10.52 5.26
C TRP A 586 3.36 9.01 5.10
N THR A 587 3.15 8.52 3.88
CA THR A 587 3.07 7.07 3.63
C THR A 587 4.39 6.35 3.93
N VAL A 588 5.53 6.96 3.57
CA VAL A 588 6.87 6.42 3.87
C VAL A 588 7.10 6.34 5.38
N TRP A 589 6.71 7.39 6.12
CA TRP A 589 6.81 7.42 7.57
C TRP A 589 6.03 6.29 8.25
N LEU A 590 4.77 6.07 7.85
CA LEU A 590 3.95 4.98 8.38
C LEU A 590 4.57 3.60 8.13
N ARG A 591 5.16 3.39 6.94
CA ARG A 591 5.77 2.11 6.53
C ARG A 591 7.04 1.75 7.29
N GLN A 592 7.69 2.72 7.96
CA GLN A 592 8.89 2.44 8.77
C GLN A 592 8.59 1.64 10.05
N GLY A 593 7.32 1.48 10.44
CA GLY A 593 6.96 0.77 11.67
C GLY A 593 7.53 1.45 12.93
N GLY A 594 7.86 0.65 13.95
CA GLY A 594 8.46 1.16 15.20
C GLY A 594 7.51 2.05 16.03
N GLY A 595 6.21 1.73 16.03
CA GLY A 595 5.18 2.47 16.77
C GLY A 595 4.64 3.72 16.05
N ARG A 596 5.12 4.03 14.84
CA ARG A 596 4.59 5.11 14.01
C ARG A 596 3.17 4.80 13.56
N ALA A 597 2.22 5.62 14.01
CA ALA A 597 0.80 5.46 13.70
C ALA A 597 0.10 6.82 13.59
N ASN A 598 -0.98 6.84 12.81
CA ASN A 598 -1.88 7.98 12.77
C ASN A 598 -2.55 8.20 14.14
N PRO A 599 -2.86 9.46 14.52
CA PRO A 599 -3.59 9.74 15.76
C PRO A 599 -4.89 8.94 15.88
N SER A 600 -5.08 8.30 17.03
CA SER A 600 -6.35 7.63 17.39
C SER A 600 -7.41 8.59 17.91
N ASP A 601 -7.03 9.86 18.15
CA ASP A 601 -7.88 10.90 18.71
C ASP A 601 -9.14 11.16 17.86
N ALA A 602 -10.31 11.07 18.49
CA ALA A 602 -11.59 11.25 17.82
C ALA A 602 -11.77 12.67 17.24
N ALA A 603 -11.24 13.70 17.90
CA ALA A 603 -11.32 15.07 17.39
C ALA A 603 -10.53 15.22 16.09
N TRP A 604 -9.39 14.53 15.98
CA TRP A 604 -8.60 14.52 14.75
C TRP A 604 -9.25 13.66 13.65
N ARG A 605 -9.68 12.43 13.99
CA ARG A 605 -10.26 11.47 13.03
C ARG A 605 -11.60 11.91 12.46
N ASN A 606 -12.46 12.50 13.29
CA ASN A 606 -13.81 12.92 12.89
C ASN A 606 -13.85 14.33 12.30
N GLN A 607 -12.71 15.05 12.31
CA GLN A 607 -12.62 16.35 11.67
C GLN A 607 -13.03 16.23 10.20
N SER A 608 -13.94 17.10 9.78
CA SER A 608 -14.52 17.09 8.45
C SER A 608 -13.98 18.24 7.60
N TRP A 609 -13.77 17.96 6.32
CA TRP A 609 -13.20 18.84 5.33
C TRP A 609 -14.14 18.96 4.15
N VAL A 610 -14.23 20.16 3.58
CA VAL A 610 -15.09 20.46 2.45
C VAL A 610 -14.24 20.70 1.21
N PHE A 611 -14.56 19.99 0.14
CA PHE A 611 -13.93 20.13 -1.18
C PHE A 611 -14.99 20.13 -2.28
N ARG A 612 -14.52 20.15 -3.54
CA ARG A 612 -15.36 20.05 -4.74
C ARG A 612 -15.01 18.79 -5.53
N ASP A 613 -16.01 18.06 -5.98
CA ASP A 613 -15.79 16.95 -6.91
C ASP A 613 -15.61 17.44 -8.37
N ALA A 614 -15.35 16.51 -9.29
CA ALA A 614 -15.16 16.81 -10.71
C ALA A 614 -16.40 17.42 -11.40
N SER A 615 -17.59 17.28 -10.80
CA SER A 615 -18.84 17.86 -11.28
C SER A 615 -19.13 19.22 -10.64
N GLY A 616 -18.27 19.69 -9.73
CA GLY A 616 -18.42 20.94 -8.99
C GLY A 616 -19.33 20.84 -7.76
N ASN A 617 -19.80 19.65 -7.38
CA ASN A 617 -20.60 19.46 -6.19
C ASN A 617 -19.72 19.59 -4.95
N ARG A 618 -20.31 20.12 -3.87
CA ARG A 618 -19.66 20.18 -2.57
C ARG A 618 -19.63 18.77 -1.96
N VAL A 619 -18.44 18.33 -1.58
CA VAL A 619 -18.22 17.03 -0.93
C VAL A 619 -17.61 17.24 0.45
N THR A 620 -18.08 16.46 1.42
CA THR A 620 -17.55 16.48 2.80
C THR A 620 -16.86 15.15 3.06
N THR A 621 -15.63 15.19 3.54
CA THR A 621 -14.83 13.99 3.88
C THR A 621 -14.24 14.15 5.27
N THR A 622 -14.17 13.07 6.03
CA THR A 622 -13.53 13.07 7.35
C THR A 622 -12.05 12.75 7.21
N THR A 623 -11.22 13.19 8.16
CA THR A 623 -9.82 12.77 8.25
C THR A 623 -9.69 11.25 8.20
N ALA A 624 -10.56 10.51 8.92
CA ALA A 624 -10.56 9.04 8.93
C ALA A 624 -10.71 8.44 7.53
N ALA A 625 -11.58 9.00 6.68
CA ALA A 625 -11.79 8.54 5.31
C ALA A 625 -10.64 8.89 4.34
N LEU A 626 -9.65 9.67 4.80
CA LEU A 626 -8.47 10.07 4.02
C LEU A 626 -7.21 9.31 4.43
N LEU A 627 -7.23 8.48 5.48
CA LEU A 627 -6.00 7.91 6.03
C LEU A 627 -5.39 6.83 5.16
N ASP A 628 -6.23 6.04 4.50
CA ASP A 628 -5.79 4.94 3.64
C ASP A 628 -5.83 5.38 2.17
N THR A 629 -4.67 5.72 1.63
CA THR A 629 -4.55 6.20 0.24
C THR A 629 -4.96 5.12 -0.76
N ASP A 630 -4.80 3.87 -0.39
CA ASP A 630 -5.02 2.73 -1.25
C ASP A 630 -6.44 2.21 -1.13
N ARG A 631 -6.83 1.70 0.05
CA ARG A 631 -8.17 1.13 0.27
C ARG A 631 -9.27 2.17 0.04
N ASP A 632 -9.12 3.35 0.63
CA ASP A 632 -10.21 4.34 0.64
C ASP A 632 -10.12 5.32 -0.54
N LEU A 633 -8.90 5.69 -0.95
CA LEU A 633 -8.69 6.71 -2.01
C LEU A 633 -8.26 6.11 -3.38
N GLY A 634 -7.88 4.84 -3.44
CA GLY A 634 -7.54 4.12 -4.66
C GLY A 634 -6.28 4.63 -5.38
N TYR A 635 -5.27 5.07 -4.64
CA TYR A 635 -3.96 5.41 -5.20
C TYR A 635 -2.78 5.03 -4.29
N VAL A 636 -1.63 4.79 -4.91
CA VAL A 636 -0.34 4.52 -4.25
C VAL A 636 0.77 5.33 -4.91
N TYR A 637 1.94 5.37 -4.28
CA TYR A 637 3.15 5.96 -4.84
C TYR A 637 4.06 4.89 -5.45
N GLN A 638 4.79 5.22 -6.52
CA GLN A 638 5.68 4.31 -7.25
C GLN A 638 6.72 3.60 -6.38
N ASP A 639 7.29 4.28 -5.40
CA ASP A 639 8.28 3.70 -4.47
C ASP A 639 7.62 2.85 -3.37
N GLY A 640 6.29 2.95 -3.25
CA GLY A 640 5.48 2.01 -2.50
C GLY A 640 5.24 0.69 -3.22
N VAL A 641 5.72 0.56 -4.46
CA VAL A 641 5.83 -0.68 -5.24
C VAL A 641 7.29 -1.15 -5.15
N GLY A 642 7.55 -2.29 -4.53
CA GLY A 642 8.84 -2.97 -4.71
C GLY A 642 10.02 -2.62 -3.78
N LEU A 643 9.85 -1.97 -2.61
CA LEU A 643 10.95 -1.81 -1.65
C LEU A 643 10.61 -2.40 -0.26
N ALA A 644 11.49 -3.29 0.21
CA ALA A 644 11.44 -3.84 1.56
C ALA A 644 11.68 -2.74 2.61
N PRO A 645 11.13 -2.88 3.84
CA PRO A 645 11.51 -2.01 4.94
C PRO A 645 13.03 -2.08 5.12
N ALA A 646 13.69 -0.93 5.10
CA ALA A 646 15.07 -0.84 5.56
C ALA A 646 15.10 -1.37 7.00
N ALA A 647 16.04 -2.29 7.25
CA ALA A 647 16.17 -2.99 8.51
C ALA A 647 16.08 -2.03 9.70
N ALA A 648 15.15 -2.34 10.60
CA ALA A 648 15.02 -1.68 11.88
C ALA A 648 16.29 -1.96 12.70
N GLU A 649 17.16 -0.97 12.85
CA GLU A 649 18.06 -0.96 14.00
C GLU A 649 17.25 -0.53 15.23
N ALA A 650 17.23 -1.41 16.21
CA ALA A 650 16.48 -1.27 17.45
C ALA A 650 16.95 -0.05 18.24
N MET A 651 16.04 0.89 18.54
CA MET A 651 16.22 1.82 19.67
C MET A 651 14.87 2.14 20.35
N VAL A 652 15.00 2.34 21.66
CA VAL A 652 14.02 2.26 22.74
C VAL A 652 12.90 3.30 22.64
N ALA A 653 11.71 2.91 23.09
CA ALA A 653 10.54 3.77 23.24
C ALA A 653 10.68 4.73 24.43
N GLU A 654 10.30 6.00 24.23
CA GLU A 654 9.44 6.71 25.18
C GLU A 654 8.76 7.92 24.52
N ALA A 655 7.43 7.89 24.45
CA ALA A 655 6.64 9.06 24.14
C ALA A 655 6.31 9.76 25.46
N ALA A 656 7.09 10.78 25.82
CA ALA A 656 6.79 11.61 26.99
C ALA A 656 5.98 12.85 26.58
N ALA A 657 4.95 13.15 27.38
CA ALA A 657 4.27 14.44 27.37
C ALA A 657 5.30 15.57 27.54
N VAL A 658 5.15 16.67 26.80
CA VAL A 658 6.05 17.83 26.87
C VAL A 658 6.16 18.29 28.33
N PRO A 659 7.32 18.13 28.99
CA PRO A 659 7.46 18.58 30.37
C PRO A 659 7.53 20.12 30.41
N ALA A 660 7.42 20.68 31.61
CA ALA A 660 7.73 22.09 31.82
C ALA A 660 9.21 22.33 31.44
N LEU A 661 9.43 23.00 30.31
CA LEU A 661 10.75 23.37 29.83
C LEU A 661 11.40 24.35 30.83
N GLU A 662 12.58 24.01 31.35
CA GLU A 662 13.35 24.90 32.22
C GLU A 662 14.32 25.74 31.37
N LEU A 663 14.28 27.07 31.52
CA LEU A 663 15.13 27.98 30.75
C LEU A 663 16.59 27.84 31.19
N ALA A 664 17.45 27.37 30.30
CA ALA A 664 18.88 27.17 30.53
C ALA A 664 19.71 28.41 30.19
N GLY A 665 19.28 29.20 29.21
CA GLY A 665 20.02 30.37 28.72
C GLY A 665 19.21 31.15 27.68
N ALA A 666 19.50 32.45 27.53
CA ALA A 666 18.84 33.30 26.55
C ALA A 666 19.78 34.40 26.03
N SER A 667 19.63 34.77 24.77
CA SER A 667 20.30 35.92 24.15
C SER A 667 19.92 37.23 24.84
N ASP A 668 20.89 38.11 25.02
CA ASP A 668 20.72 39.45 25.62
C ASP A 668 20.12 40.49 24.66
N ARG A 669 20.13 40.18 23.35
CA ARG A 669 19.63 41.06 22.27
C ARG A 669 18.93 40.26 21.18
N PRO A 670 18.00 40.90 20.43
CA PRO A 670 17.42 40.29 19.24
C PRO A 670 18.46 40.12 18.11
N VAL A 671 18.12 39.26 17.15
CA VAL A 671 18.90 39.04 15.92
C VAL A 671 18.12 39.57 14.73
N GLU A 672 18.77 40.36 13.88
CA GLU A 672 18.21 40.83 12.63
C GLU A 672 18.79 40.04 11.45
N LEU A 673 17.91 39.45 10.64
CA LEU A 673 18.22 38.67 9.46
C LEU A 673 17.80 39.46 8.21
N ALA A 674 18.77 40.06 7.52
CA ALA A 674 18.54 40.95 6.37
C ALA A 674 19.39 40.54 5.15
N GLY A 675 19.25 39.27 4.74
CA GLY A 675 19.92 38.68 3.57
C GLY A 675 21.41 38.36 3.76
N ARG A 676 21.92 38.38 5.00
CA ARG A 676 23.33 38.16 5.33
C ARG A 676 23.49 37.30 6.58
N ALA A 677 24.65 36.68 6.74
CA ALA A 677 24.93 35.90 7.94
C ALA A 677 24.86 36.76 9.21
N ALA A 678 24.31 36.17 10.28
CA ALA A 678 24.17 36.80 11.59
C ALA A 678 24.51 35.81 12.70
N ALA A 679 24.89 36.29 13.88
CA ALA A 679 25.13 35.43 15.04
C ALA A 679 24.77 36.14 16.35
N VAL A 680 24.43 35.32 17.35
CA VAL A 680 24.15 35.76 18.72
C VAL A 680 24.66 34.72 19.70
N ASP A 681 25.17 35.21 20.83
CA ASP A 681 25.60 34.37 21.93
C ASP A 681 24.42 34.14 22.88
N VAL A 682 24.30 32.90 23.35
CA VAL A 682 23.30 32.46 24.33
C VAL A 682 24.06 31.95 25.55
N PRO A 683 24.34 32.82 26.54
CA PRO A 683 25.03 32.42 27.75
C PRO A 683 24.14 31.50 28.60
N VAL A 684 24.77 30.54 29.28
CA VAL A 684 24.08 29.65 30.24
C VAL A 684 23.78 30.44 31.51
N LEU A 685 22.52 30.41 31.95
CA LEU A 685 22.02 31.03 33.17
C LEU A 685 21.94 30.03 34.34
N VAL A 686 21.89 28.73 34.06
CA VAL A 686 21.84 27.64 35.05
C VAL A 686 22.69 26.44 34.59
N GLU A 687 23.74 26.07 35.34
CA GLU A 687 24.47 24.81 35.14
C GLU A 687 23.62 23.63 35.65
N SER A 688 22.82 23.05 34.76
CA SER A 688 22.14 21.78 35.02
C SER A 688 22.82 20.67 34.21
N VAL A 689 23.51 19.77 34.92
CA VAL A 689 24.36 18.69 34.35
C VAL A 689 23.63 17.34 34.36
N SER A 690 22.30 17.30 34.32
CA SER A 690 21.56 16.02 34.21
C SER A 690 20.17 16.13 33.55
N ALA A 691 20.00 16.98 32.54
CA ALA A 691 18.79 16.94 31.72
C ALA A 691 18.97 15.95 30.55
N PRO A 692 18.07 14.98 30.34
CA PRO A 692 18.16 14.05 29.23
C PRO A 692 17.91 14.69 27.87
N ARG A 693 17.33 15.91 27.80
CA ARG A 693 17.08 16.62 26.54
C ARG A 693 17.38 18.12 26.61
N ALA A 694 17.93 18.66 25.52
CA ALA A 694 18.21 20.09 25.36
C ALA A 694 17.63 20.62 24.03
N PHE A 695 16.98 21.78 24.08
CA PHE A 695 16.30 22.39 22.94
C PHE A 695 16.77 23.82 22.70
N LEU A 696 17.05 24.17 21.44
CA LEU A 696 17.28 25.54 20.99
C LEU A 696 15.96 26.12 20.46
N ASN A 697 15.52 27.22 21.03
CA ASN A 697 14.30 27.94 20.63
C ASN A 697 14.64 29.28 20.00
N LEU A 698 14.08 29.51 18.81
CA LEU A 698 13.96 30.82 18.19
C LEU A 698 12.55 31.35 18.49
N GLU A 699 12.49 32.48 19.16
CA GLU A 699 11.26 33.05 19.69
C GLU A 699 11.00 34.43 19.11
N ASP A 700 9.70 34.76 19.04
CA ASP A 700 9.20 36.06 18.62
C ASP A 700 9.79 36.48 17.26
N ILE A 701 9.74 35.54 16.30
CA ILE A 701 10.17 35.77 14.92
C ILE A 701 9.09 36.58 14.21
N GLU A 702 9.49 37.76 13.73
CA GLU A 702 8.60 38.75 13.12
C GLU A 702 9.22 39.33 11.85
N ALA A 703 8.39 39.54 10.82
CA ALA A 703 8.76 40.22 9.59
C ALA A 703 7.57 40.99 9.01
N GLU A 704 7.83 42.01 8.21
CA GLU A 704 6.77 42.74 7.50
C GLU A 704 6.24 41.97 6.28
N ALA A 705 7.07 41.10 5.72
CA ALA A 705 6.77 40.23 4.60
C ALA A 705 7.77 39.05 4.60
N ASN A 706 7.41 37.94 3.96
CA ASN A 706 8.31 36.82 3.73
C ASN A 706 9.54 37.30 2.95
N PRO A 707 10.77 37.11 3.47
CA PRO A 707 12.00 37.55 2.80
C PRO A 707 12.37 36.72 1.57
N ALA A 708 11.61 35.66 1.23
CA ALA A 708 11.92 34.70 0.19
C ALA A 708 13.33 34.08 0.37
N LEU A 709 13.69 33.84 1.62
CA LEU A 709 14.97 33.24 2.04
C LEU A 709 14.73 32.21 3.13
N VAL A 710 15.60 31.22 3.17
CA VAL A 710 15.74 30.26 4.26
C VAL A 710 17.09 30.52 4.92
N TYR A 711 17.18 30.40 6.25
CA TYR A 711 18.46 30.41 6.95
C TYR A 711 18.76 29.03 7.52
N GLU A 712 19.96 28.55 7.24
CA GLU A 712 20.55 27.45 7.98
C GLU A 712 20.97 27.96 9.37
N VAL A 713 20.64 27.18 10.40
CA VAL A 713 20.96 27.47 11.79
C VAL A 713 22.07 26.54 12.23
N PHE A 714 23.11 27.12 12.80
CA PHE A 714 24.26 26.40 13.35
C PHE A 714 24.50 26.76 14.80
N VAL A 715 25.03 25.80 15.55
CA VAL A 715 25.48 25.96 16.93
C VAL A 715 26.98 25.69 17.04
N ARG A 716 27.65 26.44 17.93
CA ARG A 716 29.03 26.20 18.33
C ARG A 716 29.22 26.62 19.81
N PRO A 717 30.24 26.10 20.51
CA PRO A 717 30.53 26.52 21.87
C PRO A 717 30.79 28.03 21.94
N ILE A 718 30.20 28.70 22.92
CA ILE A 718 30.39 30.13 23.14
C ILE A 718 31.87 30.45 23.35
N GLY A 719 32.37 31.51 22.72
CA GLY A 719 33.77 31.93 22.84
C GLY A 719 34.78 31.09 22.04
N ASP A 720 34.40 29.96 21.45
CA ASP A 720 35.28 29.16 20.60
C ASP A 720 35.04 29.46 19.10
N ALA A 721 35.79 30.43 18.57
CA ALA A 721 35.76 30.79 17.15
C ALA A 721 36.40 29.75 16.22
N ARG A 722 37.09 28.73 16.76
CA ARG A 722 37.76 27.68 15.98
C ARG A 722 36.93 26.40 15.89
N ALA A 723 35.92 26.23 16.74
CA ALA A 723 34.98 25.13 16.67
C ALA A 723 34.22 25.13 15.32
N VAL A 724 34.11 23.94 14.71
CA VAL A 724 33.33 23.74 13.49
C VAL A 724 31.84 23.93 13.81
N PRO A 725 31.12 24.86 13.16
CA PRO A 725 29.69 25.05 13.39
C PRO A 725 28.90 23.78 13.07
N HIS A 726 28.07 23.33 14.00
CA HIS A 726 27.21 22.16 13.85
C HIS A 726 25.84 22.59 13.31
N TYR A 727 25.40 22.03 12.19
CA TYR A 727 24.09 22.31 11.61
C TYR A 727 22.97 21.66 12.44
N VAL A 728 21.97 22.45 12.84
CA VAL A 728 20.85 21.95 13.65
C VAL A 728 19.51 21.95 12.90
N GLY A 729 19.40 22.73 11.82
CA GLY A 729 18.21 22.77 10.99
C GLY A 729 18.06 24.10 10.26
N ASN A 730 16.89 24.29 9.66
CA ASN A 730 16.54 25.52 8.95
C ASN A 730 15.47 26.33 9.70
N VAL A 731 15.47 27.63 9.43
CA VAL A 731 14.35 28.51 9.67
C VAL A 731 13.86 29.09 8.35
N SER A 732 12.60 28.79 8.02
CA SER A 732 11.86 29.32 6.89
C SER A 732 10.74 30.22 7.41
N PHE A 733 10.35 31.21 6.61
CA PHE A 733 9.35 32.23 6.98
C PHE A 733 8.08 32.11 6.14
N PHE A 734 7.84 30.95 5.54
CA PHE A 734 6.63 30.68 4.78
C PHE A 734 5.38 30.85 5.67
N GLY A 735 4.53 31.83 5.32
CA GLY A 735 3.32 32.17 6.07
C GLY A 735 3.52 33.09 7.26
N ILE A 736 4.67 33.76 7.39
CA ILE A 736 4.95 34.71 8.48
C ILE A 736 3.94 35.86 8.53
N GLU A 737 3.35 36.24 7.40
CA GLU A 737 2.32 37.27 7.26
C GLU A 737 1.00 36.93 7.97
N HIS A 738 0.80 35.66 8.34
CA HIS A 738 -0.40 35.18 9.03
C HIS A 738 -0.22 35.02 10.54
N THR A 739 0.91 35.46 11.08
CA THR A 739 1.11 35.56 12.53
C THR A 739 0.40 36.83 13.03
N GLY A 740 -0.47 36.73 14.06
CA GLY A 740 -1.43 37.77 14.49
C GLY A 740 -0.84 39.15 14.88
N PRO A 741 -1.68 40.16 15.19
CA PRO A 741 -1.26 41.58 15.19
C PRO A 741 -0.27 41.99 16.30
N ARG A 742 0.59 42.96 15.97
CA ARG A 742 1.65 43.61 16.77
C ARG A 742 1.11 44.20 18.11
N GLY A 743 1.52 43.66 19.26
CA GLY A 743 1.09 44.07 20.62
C GLY A 743 2.01 43.53 21.75
N ASP A 744 1.65 43.69 23.03
CA ASP A 744 2.53 43.46 24.22
C ASP A 744 2.43 42.06 24.91
N THR A 745 1.91 41.02 24.25
CA THR A 745 1.98 39.62 24.74
C THR A 745 3.12 38.85 24.05
N PRO A 746 3.52 37.63 24.46
CA PRO A 746 4.57 36.88 23.74
C PRO A 746 4.07 36.52 22.34
N HIS A 747 4.54 37.22 21.31
CA HIS A 747 4.02 37.16 19.94
C HIS A 747 5.12 36.82 18.94
N GLY A 748 4.79 36.05 17.90
CA GLY A 748 5.66 35.75 16.76
C GLY A 748 5.82 34.26 16.44
N PHE A 749 6.29 33.98 15.23
CA PHE A 749 6.63 32.63 14.76
C PHE A 749 7.72 32.02 15.66
N ARG A 750 7.66 30.70 15.90
CA ARG A 750 8.63 30.01 16.76
C ARG A 750 9.21 28.79 16.05
N ARG A 751 10.49 28.54 16.28
CA ARG A 751 11.16 27.32 15.80
C ARG A 751 12.00 26.72 16.91
N THR A 752 11.78 25.44 17.18
CA THR A 752 12.54 24.66 18.15
C THR A 752 13.38 23.63 17.44
N PHE A 753 14.62 23.45 17.88
CA PHE A 753 15.54 22.41 17.43
C PHE A 753 15.96 21.55 18.62
N ASP A 754 15.95 20.24 18.46
CA ASP A 754 16.56 19.33 19.43
C ASP A 754 18.09 19.36 19.24
N ILE A 755 18.81 19.80 20.27
CA ILE A 755 20.27 19.90 20.29
C ILE A 755 20.88 18.99 21.35
N THR A 756 20.13 18.00 21.83
CA THR A 756 20.50 17.12 22.96
C THR A 756 21.87 16.49 22.78
N ASP A 757 22.11 15.82 21.65
CA ASP A 757 23.37 15.12 21.37
C ASP A 757 24.56 16.09 21.32
N TRP A 758 24.34 17.27 20.74
CA TRP A 758 25.36 18.30 20.65
C TRP A 758 25.69 18.90 22.03
N ALA A 759 24.66 19.23 22.81
CA ALA A 759 24.76 19.80 24.15
C ALA A 759 25.42 18.83 25.14
N ALA A 760 25.15 17.53 25.03
CA ALA A 760 25.79 16.51 25.83
C ALA A 760 27.32 16.47 25.63
N ALA A 761 27.80 16.78 24.42
CA ALA A 761 29.22 16.76 24.08
C ALA A 761 29.95 18.10 24.33
N HIS A 762 29.24 19.23 24.33
CA HIS A 762 29.86 20.57 24.29
C HIS A 762 29.34 21.54 25.38
N GLY A 763 28.37 21.13 26.19
CA GLY A 763 27.62 22.04 27.07
C GLY A 763 26.62 22.90 26.30
N THR A 764 25.95 23.83 27.00
CA THR A 764 24.83 24.62 26.45
C THR A 764 25.14 26.10 26.24
N GLY A 765 26.34 26.57 26.59
CA GLY A 765 26.81 27.89 26.23
C GLY A 765 27.05 27.92 24.74
N VAL A 766 26.15 28.54 23.98
CA VAL A 766 26.11 28.38 22.52
C VAL A 766 26.17 29.72 21.82
N THR A 767 27.04 29.84 20.82
CA THR A 767 26.88 30.84 19.77
C THR A 767 26.00 30.24 18.69
N VAL A 768 24.87 30.88 18.41
CA VAL A 768 23.95 30.51 17.35
C VAL A 768 24.22 31.39 16.14
N SER A 769 24.48 30.79 14.99
CA SER A 769 24.71 31.51 13.74
C SER A 769 23.71 31.12 12.66
N PHE A 770 23.28 32.12 11.91
CA PHE A 770 22.33 32.02 10.81
C PHE A 770 23.07 32.29 9.51
N ARG A 771 22.92 31.41 8.53
CA ARG A 771 23.50 31.58 7.19
C ARG A 771 22.39 31.54 6.15
N PRO A 772 22.23 32.57 5.31
CA PRO A 772 21.24 32.53 4.24
C PRO A 772 21.56 31.40 3.27
N LEU A 773 20.56 30.60 2.96
CA LEU A 773 20.68 29.48 2.06
C LEU A 773 20.59 29.98 0.62
N THR A 774 21.63 29.73 -0.18
CA THR A 774 21.68 30.05 -1.61
C THR A 774 21.41 28.80 -2.45
N LEU A 775 20.83 28.96 -3.64
CA LEU A 775 20.70 27.86 -4.60
C LEU A 775 22.09 27.28 -4.93
N ALA A 776 22.17 25.97 -5.15
CA ALA A 776 23.41 25.36 -5.61
C ALA A 776 23.62 25.76 -7.09
N GLU A 777 24.61 26.63 -7.31
CA GLU A 777 25.17 27.19 -8.57
C GLU A 777 25.11 26.24 -9.80
N PRO A 778 24.96 26.77 -11.05
CA PRO A 778 25.91 27.73 -11.64
C PRO A 778 25.28 29.03 -12.18
N ASP A 779 25.91 30.15 -11.81
CA ASP A 779 25.83 31.51 -12.32
C ASP A 779 24.45 32.18 -12.27
N ALA A 780 23.96 32.49 -11.08
CA ALA A 780 22.81 33.40 -10.93
C ALA A 780 22.99 34.41 -9.78
N VAL A 781 23.65 35.52 -10.11
CA VAL A 781 23.46 36.80 -9.41
C VAL A 781 21.97 37.17 -9.48
N SER A 782 21.21 36.98 -8.40
CA SER A 782 19.86 37.54 -8.32
C SER A 782 19.93 39.02 -7.96
N ALA A 783 19.23 39.83 -8.74
CA ALA A 783 19.17 41.27 -8.68
C ALA A 783 18.89 41.85 -7.28
N ALA A 784 19.53 42.97 -7.01
CA ALA A 784 19.42 43.76 -5.79
C ALA A 784 18.02 44.35 -5.62
N GLY A 785 17.21 43.72 -4.78
CA GLY A 785 16.13 44.33 -4.02
C GLY A 785 16.47 44.25 -2.53
N ALA A 786 15.99 45.19 -1.71
CA ALA A 786 16.16 45.09 -0.26
C ALA A 786 15.40 43.86 0.26
N VAL A 787 16.12 42.87 0.78
CA VAL A 787 15.53 41.71 1.47
C VAL A 787 14.79 42.22 2.72
N PRO A 788 13.49 41.94 2.89
CA PRO A 788 12.76 42.26 4.11
C PRO A 788 13.51 41.77 5.35
N ALA A 789 13.73 42.64 6.32
CA ALA A 789 14.40 42.26 7.57
C ALA A 789 13.47 41.39 8.41
N VAL A 790 14.00 40.26 8.91
CA VAL A 790 13.33 39.44 9.91
C VAL A 790 13.99 39.67 11.26
N ARG A 791 13.18 39.94 12.29
CA ARG A 791 13.64 40.07 13.67
C ARG A 791 13.36 38.76 14.40
N VAL A 792 14.40 38.14 14.96
CA VAL A 792 14.28 37.08 15.97
C VAL A 792 14.37 37.75 17.32
N GLY A 793 13.25 37.83 18.05
CA GLY A 793 13.17 38.57 19.30
C GLY A 793 14.04 37.99 20.41
N ARG A 794 14.12 36.65 20.51
CA ARG A 794 14.98 35.96 21.47
C ARG A 794 15.44 34.61 20.93
N VAL A 795 16.67 34.24 21.26
CA VAL A 795 17.21 32.90 21.08
C VAL A 795 17.49 32.31 22.46
N SER A 796 16.95 31.14 22.76
CA SER A 796 17.01 30.54 24.09
C SER A 796 17.31 29.05 24.04
N VAL A 797 17.89 28.53 25.11
CA VAL A 797 18.08 27.09 25.31
C VAL A 797 17.23 26.65 26.49
N PHE A 798 16.53 25.54 26.34
CA PHE A 798 15.71 24.92 27.37
C PHE A 798 16.13 23.48 27.64
N TYR A 799 15.96 23.05 28.88
CA TYR A 799 16.08 21.65 29.28
C TYR A 799 14.71 21.01 29.47
N ALA A 800 14.62 19.72 29.13
CA ALA A 800 13.50 18.88 29.52
C ALA A 800 14.01 17.65 30.29
N PRO A 801 13.32 17.28 31.39
CA PRO A 801 13.54 16.04 32.14
C PRO A 801 13.15 14.78 31.36
#